data_AF-A0A2E0V3I4-F1
#
_entry.id   AF-A0A2E0V3I4-F1
#
_cell.length_a   1.000
_cell.length_b   1.000
_cell.length_c   1.000
_cell.angle_alpha   90.00
_cell.angle_beta   90.00
_cell.angle_gamma   90.00
#
_symmetry.space_group_name_H-M   'P 1'
#
loop_
_entity.id
_entity.type
_entity.pdbx_description
1 polymer ?
#
loop_
_entity_poly.entity_id
_entity_poly.type
_entity_poly.pdbx_seq_one_letter_code
_entity_poly.pdbx_strand_id
1 'polypeptide(L)'
;MTKARNMSENREPFMLSSRLQSILAFCPGESRIRFLMKTRGRLVRSVPLAGVLAFLLAGMVRSEDRLVPVGAAKVDVTPAHPVVLAGYGGRTTELEGIDTRLWARAMVIGKEKPVAIVVLDNCGVPAALKERVARNLTEEGITPERLVVAVTHTHNAPNLEGYAPVLWAGRMNPGQKERMSRYTDFAVEKMAEAVRMALKNRQPMQLSWAQGRASFGGNRRVMVGGQWQGFGLQHGAPVDHSLPVLAAKDREGRVRILWANYACHCTTVGGRNHVSGDWAGYANDSMEEAFPSATALMSIGCGADIGPQPGGGLQIAAEHGQAIGKEVRRLLSGRMNRLGGAPSVSEATVELPLEDPKPRKHWEELKGRGGFHGQLGVAMLERLDAGKSVPTHVNYPVTSWKFGRDLAMVFLPGEVVVDYSLRLNRELAWPRLWITAWANGMPGYIPSRRVLAEGGYEADFSQVYYEQPGRYKPEVEEVVVGAVRRVVGEEFAAPADQEPAPFHRPPSGEDAVFERLSEWASAPGSIAEADLGKLLRQHLQAARPAIRKIHGGTAESTSWHNLAGDFVERLFIRQDKRGAEIGWESLLGEKKAASRVLCFSGGLGWSAQPETEGFALIMNGKEKLRFDLASRLSRWSSKDGSLELFYLPTWRSDLDTGGFFFLVLGNEVGGEGRLLDFKVRSLGEGSQRWFAIDARQEVSRLIPRLIEALKSPGP
;
A
#
# COMPACT_ATOMS: atom_id res chain seq x y z
N MET A 1 -14.65 -24.85 51.94
CA MET A 1 -14.05 -26.15 51.56
C MET A 1 -12.73 -25.85 50.86
N THR A 2 -11.58 -25.84 51.58
CA THR A 2 -10.52 -26.89 51.53
C THR A 2 -10.09 -27.22 50.08
N LYS A 3 -8.84 -27.13 49.61
CA LYS A 3 -7.46 -27.16 50.16
C LYS A 3 -6.53 -26.69 49.00
N ALA A 4 -5.52 -25.84 49.24
CA ALA A 4 -4.06 -26.13 49.25
C ALA A 4 -3.45 -26.56 47.88
N ARG A 5 -2.32 -26.05 47.38
CA ARG A 5 -0.99 -25.97 48.02
C ARG A 5 0.02 -25.13 47.19
N ASN A 6 0.95 -24.50 47.91
CA ASN A 6 2.19 -23.80 47.51
C ASN A 6 3.20 -24.63 46.69
N MET A 7 4.09 -23.93 45.94
CA MET A 7 5.58 -23.97 46.01
C MET A 7 6.14 -22.70 45.32
N SER A 8 6.66 -21.67 45.99
CA SER A 8 8.05 -21.44 46.46
C SER A 8 9.13 -21.70 45.39
N GLU A 9 9.67 -20.64 44.78
CA GLU A 9 11.03 -20.07 45.03
C GLU A 9 12.17 -20.82 44.33
N ASN A 10 12.81 -20.13 43.38
CA ASN A 10 14.25 -20.18 43.18
C ASN A 10 14.71 -18.92 42.44
N ARG A 11 15.32 -18.01 43.21
CA ARG A 11 16.16 -16.91 42.73
C ARG A 11 17.61 -17.30 43.05
N GLU A 12 18.45 -17.41 42.05
CA GLU A 12 19.87 -17.06 42.16
C GLU A 12 20.36 -16.38 40.86
N PRO A 13 21.28 -15.41 40.95
CA PRO A 13 21.73 -14.62 39.81
C PRO A 13 23.05 -15.16 39.25
N PHE A 14 23.10 -15.47 37.95
CA PHE A 14 24.37 -15.74 37.27
C PHE A 14 24.95 -14.44 36.70
N MET A 15 26.10 -14.07 37.26
CA MET A 15 27.03 -13.08 36.70
C MET A 15 27.42 -13.46 35.28
N LEU A 16 27.32 -12.50 34.34
CA LEU A 16 28.02 -12.56 33.06
C LEU A 16 29.00 -11.39 32.95
N SER A 17 30.25 -11.78 32.75
CA SER A 17 31.44 -10.97 32.66
C SER A 17 31.39 -9.95 31.53
N SER A 18 31.67 -8.69 31.86
CA SER A 18 32.06 -7.65 30.93
C SER A 18 33.48 -7.92 30.41
N ARG A 19 33.62 -8.14 29.09
CA ARG A 19 34.89 -8.04 28.37
C ARG A 19 34.72 -7.14 27.15
N LEU A 20 35.80 -6.40 26.86
CA LEU A 20 36.11 -5.63 25.65
C LEU A 20 35.67 -4.16 25.64
N GLN A 21 36.56 -3.29 26.13
CA GLN A 21 36.81 -1.97 25.54
C GLN A 21 38.14 -1.41 26.04
N SER A 22 39.24 -1.67 25.33
CA SER A 22 40.40 -0.78 25.26
C SER A 22 41.31 -1.26 24.12
N ILE A 23 41.59 -0.39 23.16
CA ILE A 23 42.91 -0.16 22.52
C ILE A 23 42.68 0.94 21.47
N LEU A 24 43.06 2.17 21.82
CA LEU A 24 43.43 3.22 20.88
C LEU A 24 44.90 3.50 21.17
N ALA A 25 45.77 3.18 20.22
CA ALA A 25 47.18 3.53 20.27
C ALA A 25 47.56 4.27 18.98
N PHE A 26 48.09 5.46 19.22
CA PHE A 26 48.71 6.43 18.34
C PHE A 26 49.98 5.88 17.66
N CYS A 27 50.25 6.23 16.39
CA CYS A 27 51.45 6.97 15.93
C CYS A 27 51.70 6.88 14.40
N PRO A 28 52.49 7.81 13.82
CA PRO A 28 52.33 8.33 12.46
C PRO A 28 53.43 7.88 11.48
N GLY A 29 53.27 8.20 10.19
CA GLY A 29 54.32 8.00 9.19
C GLY A 29 54.13 8.87 7.95
N GLU A 30 55.01 9.86 7.79
CA GLU A 30 55.18 10.68 6.60
C GLU A 30 55.55 9.85 5.36
N SER A 31 55.17 10.31 4.16
CA SER A 31 55.82 9.92 2.92
C SER A 31 55.78 11.06 1.91
N ARG A 32 56.94 11.66 1.71
CA ARG A 32 57.25 12.66 0.68
C ARG A 32 57.29 12.00 -0.69
N ILE A 33 56.63 12.57 -1.69
CA ILE A 33 56.99 12.37 -3.10
C ILE A 33 57.13 13.75 -3.76
N ARG A 34 58.35 14.02 -4.24
CA ARG A 34 58.72 15.17 -5.06
C ARG A 34 58.24 14.96 -6.49
N PHE A 35 57.63 15.97 -7.10
CA PHE A 35 57.61 16.09 -8.56
C PHE A 35 58.03 17.52 -8.95
N LEU A 36 59.10 17.61 -9.74
CA LEU A 36 59.62 18.84 -10.31
C LEU A 36 58.65 19.34 -11.40
N MET A 37 58.20 20.59 -11.30
CA MET A 37 57.66 21.34 -12.44
C MET A 37 58.59 22.52 -12.76
N LYS A 38 59.08 22.51 -14.00
CA LYS A 38 59.85 23.58 -14.63
C LYS A 38 58.91 24.73 -14.99
N THR A 39 59.34 25.92 -14.59
CA THR A 39 58.87 27.27 -14.94
C THR A 39 58.43 27.48 -16.38
N ARG A 40 57.38 28.29 -16.60
CA ARG A 40 57.49 29.65 -17.19
C ARG A 40 56.15 30.39 -17.12
N GLY A 41 56.21 31.63 -16.64
CA GLY A 41 55.06 32.40 -16.19
C GLY A 41 54.39 33.29 -17.24
N ARG A 42 53.32 33.94 -16.80
CA ARG A 42 52.93 35.30 -17.20
C ARG A 42 51.91 35.88 -16.21
N LEU A 43 52.25 37.10 -15.75
CA LEU A 43 51.49 38.13 -15.04
C LEU A 43 50.07 37.80 -14.53
N VAL A 44 49.93 37.73 -13.20
CA VAL A 44 48.65 37.91 -12.50
C VAL A 44 48.46 39.40 -12.25
N ARG A 45 47.44 40.01 -12.88
CA ARG A 45 46.84 41.25 -12.41
C ARG A 45 46.03 40.92 -11.15
N SER A 46 46.37 41.59 -10.06
CA SER A 46 45.66 41.58 -8.79
C SER A 46 44.19 42.02 -8.97
N VAL A 47 43.26 41.09 -8.79
CA VAL A 47 41.83 41.36 -8.56
C VAL A 47 41.61 41.27 -7.05
N PRO A 48 40.88 42.21 -6.42
CA PRO A 48 40.78 42.25 -4.96
C PRO A 48 40.00 41.03 -4.44
N LEU A 49 40.64 40.28 -3.55
CA LEU A 49 40.16 39.06 -2.88
C LEU A 49 38.97 39.30 -1.93
N ALA A 50 38.40 40.51 -1.92
CA ALA A 50 37.26 40.88 -1.07
C ALA A 50 35.89 40.55 -1.71
N GLY A 51 35.82 40.40 -3.05
CA GLY A 51 34.55 40.11 -3.75
C GLY A 51 34.18 38.62 -3.81
N VAL A 52 35.15 37.71 -3.69
CA VAL A 52 34.92 36.26 -3.83
C VAL A 52 34.54 35.61 -2.50
N LEU A 53 34.93 36.21 -1.37
CA LEU A 53 34.51 35.72 -0.04
C LEU A 53 33.04 36.07 0.28
N ALA A 54 32.50 37.15 -0.29
CA ALA A 54 31.09 37.52 -0.13
C ALA A 54 30.13 36.63 -0.94
N PHE A 55 30.58 36.12 -2.09
CA PHE A 55 29.79 35.19 -2.90
C PHE A 55 29.85 33.74 -2.42
N LEU A 56 30.89 33.35 -1.67
CA LEU A 56 30.98 32.03 -1.04
C LEU A 56 30.25 31.94 0.31
N LEU A 57 29.93 33.07 0.94
CA LEU A 57 29.09 33.12 2.15
C LEU A 57 27.60 33.32 1.85
N ALA A 58 27.22 33.76 0.65
CA ALA A 58 25.83 33.90 0.23
C ALA A 58 25.19 32.60 -0.33
N GLY A 59 25.99 31.55 -0.53
CA GLY A 59 25.55 30.26 -1.10
C GLY A 59 25.21 29.16 -0.08
N MET A 60 25.31 29.43 1.23
CA MET A 60 24.85 28.54 2.29
C MET A 60 23.74 29.20 3.09
N VAL A 61 22.63 29.58 2.44
CA VAL A 61 21.35 29.52 3.15
C VAL A 61 21.01 28.03 3.29
N ARG A 62 21.68 27.35 4.23
CA ARG A 62 21.10 26.18 4.88
C ARG A 62 19.68 26.60 5.28
N SER A 63 18.67 25.76 5.06
CA SER A 63 17.36 26.01 5.65
C SER A 63 17.60 26.18 7.16
N GLU A 64 17.64 27.42 7.65
CA GLU A 64 17.73 27.67 9.07
C GLU A 64 16.59 26.90 9.73
N ASP A 65 16.86 26.32 10.89
CA ASP A 65 15.90 25.60 11.73
C ASP A 65 14.74 26.52 12.12
N ARG A 66 13.83 26.78 11.17
CA ARG A 66 12.66 27.62 11.37
C ARG A 66 11.62 26.81 12.12
N LEU A 67 11.73 26.88 13.44
CA LEU A 67 10.65 26.47 14.32
C LEU A 67 9.39 27.24 13.94
N VAL A 68 8.29 26.52 13.77
CA VAL A 68 6.96 27.09 13.51
C VAL A 68 6.06 26.77 14.70
N PRO A 69 5.16 27.68 15.13
CA PRO A 69 4.19 27.36 16.16
C PRO A 69 3.25 26.24 15.69
N VAL A 70 3.32 25.09 16.35
CA VAL A 70 2.46 23.94 16.08
C VAL A 70 1.86 23.43 17.38
N GLY A 71 0.58 23.09 17.34
CA GLY A 71 -0.13 22.53 18.48
C GLY A 71 -1.06 21.43 18.01
N ALA A 72 -1.34 20.48 18.90
CA ALA A 72 -2.29 19.42 18.69
C ALA A 72 -3.15 19.21 19.93
N ALA A 73 -4.30 18.58 19.72
CA ALA A 73 -5.19 18.12 20.78
C ALA A 73 -6.03 16.96 20.27
N LYS A 74 -6.55 16.15 21.20
CA LYS A 74 -7.59 15.17 20.93
C LYS A 74 -8.72 15.32 21.93
N VAL A 75 -9.96 15.16 21.45
CA VAL A 75 -11.17 15.26 22.26
C VAL A 75 -12.03 14.03 22.00
N ASP A 76 -12.59 13.45 23.06
CA ASP A 76 -13.44 12.26 22.99
C ASP A 76 -14.77 12.60 22.31
N VAL A 77 -15.14 11.82 21.30
CA VAL A 77 -16.42 11.93 20.57
C VAL A 77 -17.25 10.65 20.67
N THR A 78 -16.95 9.77 21.60
CA THR A 78 -17.71 8.52 21.81
C THR A 78 -19.16 8.84 22.20
N PRO A 79 -20.18 8.23 21.55
CA PRO A 79 -21.57 8.50 21.89
C PRO A 79 -21.91 8.03 23.31
N ALA A 80 -22.64 8.87 24.06
CA ALA A 80 -23.12 8.55 25.41
C ALA A 80 -24.57 8.06 25.43
N HIS A 81 -25.21 7.92 24.26
CA HIS A 81 -26.59 7.50 24.08
C HIS A 81 -26.73 6.57 22.87
N PRO A 82 -27.79 5.75 22.79
CA PRO A 82 -28.07 4.93 21.62
C PRO A 82 -28.13 5.79 20.35
N VAL A 83 -27.45 5.37 19.29
CA VAL A 83 -27.47 6.05 17.99
C VAL A 83 -27.18 5.05 16.88
N VAL A 84 -27.74 5.30 15.69
CA VAL A 84 -27.48 4.47 14.51
C VAL A 84 -26.05 4.69 13.99
N LEU A 85 -25.41 3.62 13.51
CA LEU A 85 -24.06 3.68 12.95
C LEU A 85 -24.07 3.92 11.43
N ALA A 86 -23.00 4.51 10.92
CA ALA A 86 -22.79 4.82 9.49
C ALA A 86 -22.22 3.64 8.69
N GLY A 87 -22.24 3.74 7.35
CA GLY A 87 -21.47 2.87 6.45
C GLY A 87 -22.22 1.63 5.94
N TYR A 88 -22.57 0.68 6.82
CA TYR A 88 -23.17 -0.58 6.40
C TYR A 88 -24.70 -0.55 6.30
N GLY A 89 -25.22 -0.63 5.07
CA GLY A 89 -26.67 -0.62 4.80
C GLY A 89 -27.46 -1.79 5.38
N GLY A 90 -26.80 -2.89 5.74
CA GLY A 90 -27.42 -4.06 6.36
C GLY A 90 -27.83 -3.87 7.83
N ARG A 91 -27.38 -2.82 8.51
CA ARG A 91 -27.78 -2.54 9.89
C ARG A 91 -29.22 -2.03 9.96
N THR A 92 -29.94 -2.42 10.99
CA THR A 92 -31.37 -2.07 11.19
C THR A 92 -31.65 -1.48 12.58
N THR A 93 -30.69 -1.55 13.49
CA THR A 93 -30.79 -1.14 14.90
C THR A 93 -29.74 -0.07 15.23
N GLU A 94 -29.87 0.54 16.42
CA GLU A 94 -28.83 1.39 16.99
C GLU A 94 -27.65 0.56 17.51
N LEU A 95 -26.55 1.23 17.87
CA LEU A 95 -25.36 0.57 18.41
C LEU A 95 -25.66 -0.39 19.57
N GLU A 96 -24.96 -1.51 19.58
CA GLU A 96 -25.09 -2.60 20.57
C GLU A 96 -23.99 -2.55 21.64
N GLY A 97 -22.91 -1.80 21.39
CA GLY A 97 -21.80 -1.66 22.33
C GLY A 97 -20.71 -0.72 21.82
N ILE A 98 -19.66 -0.59 22.62
CA ILE A 98 -18.47 0.23 22.34
C ILE A 98 -17.25 -0.67 22.53
N ASP A 99 -16.54 -0.97 21.44
CA ASP A 99 -15.30 -1.75 21.47
C ASP A 99 -14.09 -0.83 21.73
N THR A 100 -14.07 0.38 21.14
CA THR A 100 -13.05 1.41 21.38
C THR A 100 -13.67 2.81 21.46
N ARG A 101 -12.96 3.75 22.08
CA ARG A 101 -13.33 5.18 22.02
C ARG A 101 -13.13 5.75 20.61
N LEU A 102 -13.84 6.83 20.32
CA LEU A 102 -13.68 7.65 19.12
C LEU A 102 -13.13 9.02 19.49
N TRP A 103 -12.35 9.62 18.58
CA TRP A 103 -11.70 10.90 18.82
C TRP A 103 -11.91 11.90 17.67
N ALA A 104 -11.99 13.18 18.02
CA ALA A 104 -11.63 14.28 17.12
C ALA A 104 -10.19 14.70 17.45
N ARG A 105 -9.28 14.55 16.50
CA ARG A 105 -7.84 14.82 16.66
C ARG A 105 -7.45 15.98 15.75
N ALA A 106 -6.94 17.06 16.33
CA ALA A 106 -6.65 18.29 15.61
C ALA A 106 -5.17 18.66 15.67
N MET A 107 -4.68 19.27 14.59
CA MET A 107 -3.36 19.88 14.49
C MET A 107 -3.48 21.27 13.85
N VAL A 108 -2.75 22.23 14.40
CA VAL A 108 -2.75 23.63 13.94
C VAL A 108 -1.31 24.07 13.70
N ILE A 109 -1.04 24.64 12.53
CA ILE A 109 0.30 25.11 12.11
C ILE A 109 0.26 26.61 11.82
N GLY A 110 1.20 27.34 12.41
CA GLY A 110 1.43 28.76 12.15
C GLY A 110 0.96 29.68 13.26
N LYS A 111 1.54 30.88 13.28
CA LYS A 111 1.22 31.96 14.22
C LYS A 111 0.09 32.84 13.67
N GLU A 112 0.34 33.44 12.51
CA GLU A 112 -0.56 34.34 11.81
C GLU A 112 -1.23 33.59 10.67
N LYS A 113 -2.55 33.74 10.52
CA LYS A 113 -3.37 32.98 9.56
C LYS A 113 -3.07 31.47 9.62
N PRO A 114 -3.17 30.83 10.79
CA PRO A 114 -2.83 29.42 10.94
C PRO A 114 -3.70 28.54 10.03
N VAL A 115 -3.16 27.40 9.62
CA VAL A 115 -3.96 26.31 9.06
C VAL A 115 -4.32 25.31 10.15
N ALA A 116 -5.49 24.70 10.05
CA ALA A 116 -5.97 23.69 10.98
C ALA A 116 -6.45 22.47 10.21
N ILE A 117 -6.11 21.28 10.71
CA ILE A 117 -6.76 20.03 10.33
C ILE A 117 -7.40 19.43 11.57
N VAL A 118 -8.62 18.89 11.40
CA VAL A 118 -9.23 17.98 12.36
C VAL A 118 -9.58 16.68 11.65
N VAL A 119 -9.10 15.57 12.19
CA VAL A 119 -9.44 14.22 11.75
C VAL A 119 -10.41 13.63 12.76
N LEU A 120 -11.60 13.27 12.29
CA LEU A 120 -12.65 12.66 13.11
C LEU A 120 -12.70 11.15 12.89
N ASP A 121 -12.76 10.38 13.98
CA ASP A 121 -13.09 8.96 13.94
C ASP A 121 -14.57 8.77 13.57
N ASN A 122 -14.87 8.88 12.28
CA ASN A 122 -16.20 8.73 11.71
C ASN A 122 -16.14 8.20 10.28
N CYS A 123 -17.29 7.85 9.71
CA CYS A 123 -17.39 7.36 8.33
C CYS A 123 -17.30 8.51 7.32
N GLY A 124 -17.90 9.67 7.59
CA GLY A 124 -17.83 10.80 6.67
C GLY A 124 -18.46 12.07 7.22
N VAL A 125 -17.87 13.22 6.87
CA VAL A 125 -18.38 14.54 7.23
C VAL A 125 -18.82 15.29 5.96
N PRO A 126 -20.12 15.58 5.79
CA PRO A 126 -20.61 16.39 4.68
C PRO A 126 -20.05 17.82 4.70
N ALA A 127 -19.96 18.46 3.53
CA ALA A 127 -19.43 19.83 3.40
C ALA A 127 -20.18 20.85 4.28
N ALA A 128 -21.50 20.72 4.40
CA ALA A 128 -22.32 21.57 5.28
C ALA A 128 -21.91 21.48 6.76
N LEU A 129 -21.45 20.31 7.22
CA LEU A 129 -20.93 20.15 8.58
C LEU A 129 -19.52 20.76 8.71
N LYS A 130 -18.66 20.64 7.70
CA LYS A 130 -17.37 21.36 7.65
C LYS A 130 -17.58 22.87 7.81
N GLU A 131 -18.56 23.43 7.09
CA GLU A 131 -18.91 24.85 7.20
C GLU A 131 -19.40 25.24 8.60
N ARG A 132 -20.18 24.37 9.27
CA ARG A 132 -20.58 24.58 10.67
C ARG A 132 -19.37 24.64 11.60
N VAL A 133 -18.41 23.71 11.44
CA VAL A 133 -17.17 23.73 12.23
C VAL A 133 -16.38 25.02 11.96
N ALA A 134 -16.26 25.45 10.69
CA ALA A 134 -15.58 26.70 10.34
C ALA A 134 -16.25 27.93 10.95
N ARG A 135 -17.59 27.99 10.96
CA ARG A 135 -18.34 29.06 11.64
C ARG A 135 -18.04 29.11 13.13
N ASN A 136 -17.96 27.96 13.79
CA ASN A 136 -17.63 27.87 15.21
C ASN A 136 -16.18 28.28 15.55
N LEU A 137 -15.31 28.45 14.53
CA LEU A 137 -13.89 28.78 14.67
C LEU A 137 -13.52 30.17 14.12
N THR A 138 -14.51 30.96 13.73
CA THR A 138 -14.29 32.25 13.07
C THR A 138 -13.63 33.26 14.01
N GLU A 139 -14.00 33.27 15.30
CA GLU A 139 -13.42 34.17 16.32
C GLU A 139 -11.94 33.87 16.60
N GLU A 140 -11.52 32.62 16.38
CA GLU A 140 -10.15 32.15 16.54
C GLU A 140 -9.27 32.39 15.30
N GLY A 141 -9.83 33.01 14.25
CA GLY A 141 -9.11 33.36 13.03
C GLY A 141 -8.85 32.18 12.09
N ILE A 142 -9.61 31.09 12.22
CA ILE A 142 -9.59 29.96 11.28
C ILE A 142 -10.66 30.18 10.22
N THR A 143 -10.25 30.47 8.99
CA THR A 143 -11.17 30.63 7.85
C THR A 143 -11.52 29.27 7.22
N PRO A 144 -12.65 29.15 6.50
CA PRO A 144 -13.07 27.89 5.86
C PRO A 144 -12.03 27.26 4.93
N GLU A 145 -11.22 28.07 4.24
CA GLU A 145 -10.18 27.62 3.30
C GLU A 145 -8.93 27.12 4.05
N ARG A 146 -8.73 27.59 5.29
CA ARG A 146 -7.62 27.19 6.17
C ARG A 146 -7.97 26.05 7.12
N LEU A 147 -9.22 25.59 7.10
CA LEU A 147 -9.69 24.43 7.84
C LEU A 147 -9.83 23.22 6.91
N VAL A 148 -9.11 22.15 7.24
CA VAL A 148 -9.34 20.82 6.70
C VAL A 148 -10.12 19.99 7.72
N VAL A 149 -11.23 19.39 7.29
CA VAL A 149 -11.94 18.37 8.08
C VAL A 149 -11.81 17.06 7.35
N ALA A 150 -11.11 16.10 7.94
CA ALA A 150 -10.93 14.75 7.39
C ALA A 150 -11.55 13.71 8.32
N VAL A 151 -11.71 12.49 7.83
CA VAL A 151 -12.18 11.36 8.64
C VAL A 151 -11.29 10.14 8.46
N THR A 152 -11.29 9.24 9.45
CA THR A 152 -10.67 7.91 9.34
C THR A 152 -11.48 6.96 8.45
N HIS A 153 -12.71 7.33 8.09
CA HIS A 153 -13.65 6.48 7.38
C HIS A 153 -13.94 5.16 8.10
N THR A 154 -13.96 5.15 9.45
CA THR A 154 -14.46 3.99 10.19
C THR A 154 -15.94 3.80 9.94
N HIS A 155 -16.35 2.57 9.59
CA HIS A 155 -17.76 2.18 9.43
C HIS A 155 -18.43 1.84 10.77
N ASN A 156 -17.73 2.05 11.88
CA ASN A 156 -18.15 1.72 13.23
C ASN A 156 -18.29 2.97 14.11
N ALA A 157 -18.82 4.04 13.53
CA ALA A 157 -19.09 5.31 14.22
C ALA A 157 -20.52 5.78 13.94
N PRO A 158 -21.10 6.65 14.79
CA PRO A 158 -22.47 7.13 14.59
C PRO A 158 -22.66 7.85 13.25
N ASN A 159 -23.84 7.67 12.66
CA ASN A 159 -24.25 8.38 11.46
C ASN A 159 -24.37 9.88 11.74
N LEU A 160 -23.84 10.71 10.85
CA LEU A 160 -23.97 12.15 10.91
C LEU A 160 -25.08 12.64 9.99
N GLU A 161 -25.75 13.72 10.36
CA GLU A 161 -26.78 14.32 9.53
C GLU A 161 -26.22 14.75 8.16
N GLY A 162 -26.90 14.38 7.09
CA GLY A 162 -26.49 14.62 5.70
C GLY A 162 -25.41 13.66 5.16
N TYR A 163 -24.84 12.78 5.99
CA TYR A 163 -23.97 11.71 5.49
C TYR A 163 -24.84 10.58 4.95
N ALA A 164 -24.59 10.18 3.69
CA ALA A 164 -25.29 9.10 2.99
C ALA A 164 -26.81 9.09 3.27
N PRO A 165 -27.55 10.17 2.98
CA PRO A 165 -28.91 10.40 3.49
C PRO A 165 -29.89 9.27 3.15
N VAL A 166 -29.72 8.62 2.00
CA VAL A 166 -30.59 7.52 1.55
C VAL A 166 -30.36 6.23 2.36
N LEU A 167 -29.19 6.06 2.99
CA LEU A 167 -28.85 4.87 3.79
C LEU A 167 -29.89 4.58 4.89
N TRP A 168 -30.37 5.64 5.54
CA TRP A 168 -31.33 5.59 6.65
C TRP A 168 -32.70 6.19 6.31
N ALA A 169 -32.89 6.71 5.10
CA ALA A 169 -34.16 7.26 4.63
C ALA A 169 -35.27 6.20 4.69
N GLY A 170 -36.41 6.55 5.31
CA GLY A 170 -37.53 5.63 5.52
C GLY A 170 -37.27 4.48 6.51
N ARG A 171 -36.11 4.47 7.18
CA ARG A 171 -35.67 3.38 8.07
C ARG A 171 -35.40 3.83 9.51
N MET A 172 -35.36 5.13 9.77
CA MET A 172 -35.24 5.71 11.11
C MET A 172 -36.62 6.11 11.66
N ASN A 173 -36.90 5.72 12.90
CA ASN A 173 -37.99 6.31 13.66
C ASN A 173 -37.64 7.75 14.14
N PRO A 174 -38.63 8.57 14.54
CA PRO A 174 -38.37 9.94 14.97
C PRO A 174 -37.34 10.08 16.11
N GLY A 175 -37.35 9.16 17.08
CA GLY A 175 -36.41 9.17 18.20
C GLY A 175 -34.97 8.85 17.79
N GLN A 176 -34.77 7.93 16.83
CA GLN A 176 -33.46 7.66 16.24
C GLN A 176 -32.93 8.87 15.48
N LYS A 177 -33.78 9.53 14.69
CA LYS A 177 -33.42 10.76 13.96
C LYS A 177 -32.99 11.88 14.90
N GLU A 178 -33.72 12.07 16.01
CA GLU A 178 -33.37 13.06 17.02
C GLU A 178 -32.03 12.73 17.69
N ARG A 179 -31.79 11.47 18.07
CA ARG A 179 -30.51 11.03 18.66
C ARG A 179 -29.32 11.19 17.72
N MET A 180 -29.51 10.93 16.42
CA MET A 180 -28.52 11.18 15.38
C MET A 180 -28.20 12.68 15.25
N SER A 181 -29.22 13.54 15.23
CA SER A 181 -29.04 14.99 15.16
C SER A 181 -28.31 15.53 16.40
N ARG A 182 -28.70 15.10 17.61
CA ARG A 182 -27.97 15.44 18.86
C ARG A 182 -26.50 15.02 18.82
N TYR A 183 -26.20 13.82 18.33
CA TYR A 183 -24.82 13.39 18.17
C TYR A 183 -24.07 14.22 17.11
N THR A 184 -24.75 14.62 16.03
CA THR A 184 -24.15 15.47 15.00
C THR A 184 -23.72 16.83 15.57
N ASP A 185 -24.59 17.47 16.36
CA ASP A 185 -24.27 18.74 17.03
C ASP A 185 -23.10 18.59 18.00
N PHE A 186 -23.11 17.51 18.79
CA PHE A 186 -22.02 17.16 19.68
C PHE A 186 -20.70 16.98 18.91
N ALA A 187 -20.68 16.21 17.83
CA ALA A 187 -19.47 15.97 17.03
C ALA A 187 -18.92 17.25 16.38
N VAL A 188 -19.81 18.11 15.85
CA VAL A 188 -19.43 19.42 15.31
C VAL A 188 -18.75 20.29 16.36
N GLU A 189 -19.32 20.37 17.55
CA GLU A 189 -18.72 21.15 18.64
C GLU A 189 -17.40 20.55 19.12
N LYS A 190 -17.31 19.22 19.25
CA LYS A 190 -16.07 18.55 19.64
C LYS A 190 -14.94 18.70 18.63
N MET A 191 -15.25 18.74 17.32
CA MET A 191 -14.26 19.08 16.31
C MET A 191 -13.74 20.52 16.48
N ALA A 192 -14.62 21.49 16.71
CA ALA A 192 -14.22 22.87 16.97
C ALA A 192 -13.40 22.97 18.28
N GLU A 193 -13.83 22.32 19.35
CA GLU A 193 -13.11 22.25 20.63
C GLU A 193 -11.69 21.70 20.45
N ALA A 194 -11.51 20.61 19.70
CA ALA A 194 -10.18 20.05 19.41
C ALA A 194 -9.29 21.07 18.70
N VAL A 195 -9.81 21.80 17.71
CA VAL A 195 -9.05 22.85 17.01
C VAL A 195 -8.69 24.00 17.95
N ARG A 196 -9.62 24.47 18.80
CA ARG A 196 -9.36 25.51 19.82
C ARG A 196 -8.29 25.10 20.81
N MET A 197 -8.30 23.84 21.26
CA MET A 197 -7.27 23.30 22.14
C MET A 197 -5.91 23.23 21.42
N ALA A 198 -5.88 22.76 20.17
CA ALA A 198 -4.66 22.73 19.37
C ALA A 198 -4.08 24.14 19.13
N LEU A 199 -4.93 25.15 18.86
CA LEU A 199 -4.56 26.57 18.77
C LEU A 199 -3.89 27.08 20.05
N LYS A 200 -4.44 26.74 21.23
CA LYS A 200 -3.90 27.12 22.55
C LYS A 200 -2.59 26.38 22.88
N ASN A 201 -2.46 25.13 22.44
CA ASN A 201 -1.30 24.28 22.71
C ASN A 201 -0.11 24.54 21.76
N ARG A 202 -0.18 25.56 20.89
CA ARG A 202 0.90 25.85 19.95
C ARG A 202 2.19 26.24 20.66
N GLN A 203 3.27 25.61 20.25
CA GLN A 203 4.63 25.92 20.67
C GLN A 203 5.58 25.82 19.47
N PRO A 204 6.75 26.48 19.51
CA PRO A 204 7.72 26.38 18.42
C PRO A 204 8.22 24.94 18.24
N MET A 205 8.00 24.36 17.05
CA MET A 205 8.40 23.00 16.69
C MET A 205 9.10 22.95 15.34
N GLN A 206 10.00 21.99 15.18
CA GLN A 206 10.56 21.62 13.88
C GLN A 206 9.62 20.62 13.20
N LEU A 207 9.17 20.94 12.00
CA LEU A 207 8.39 20.04 11.16
C LEU A 207 9.32 19.22 10.26
N SER A 208 9.00 17.94 10.12
CA SER A 208 9.66 17.05 9.18
C SER A 208 8.69 16.00 8.69
N TRP A 209 8.93 15.44 7.51
CA TRP A 209 8.12 14.37 6.96
C TRP A 209 8.98 13.31 6.26
N ALA A 210 8.43 12.12 6.10
CA ALA A 210 9.02 11.04 5.32
C ALA A 210 7.91 10.18 4.71
N GLN A 211 8.28 9.33 3.75
CA GLN A 211 7.37 8.40 3.13
C GLN A 211 7.83 6.96 3.41
N GLY A 212 6.97 6.22 4.09
CA GLY A 212 7.13 4.80 4.36
C GLY A 212 6.14 3.97 3.58
N ARG A 213 5.88 2.77 4.09
CA ARG A 213 4.97 1.81 3.47
C ARG A 213 4.20 0.97 4.49
N ALA A 214 2.93 0.72 4.18
CA ALA A 214 2.12 -0.31 4.82
C ALA A 214 1.47 -1.21 3.76
N SER A 215 1.37 -2.51 4.02
CA SER A 215 1.05 -3.52 2.99
C SER A 215 -0.26 -4.29 3.22
N PHE A 216 -1.06 -3.91 4.22
CA PHE A 216 -2.30 -4.63 4.52
C PHE A 216 -3.49 -4.20 3.66
N GLY A 217 -3.44 -3.04 3.01
CA GLY A 217 -4.45 -2.65 2.03
C GLY A 217 -4.36 -3.52 0.78
N GLY A 218 -5.48 -4.08 0.35
CA GLY A 218 -5.61 -4.83 -0.90
C GLY A 218 -6.81 -4.37 -1.71
N ASN A 219 -6.70 -4.39 -3.04
CA ASN A 219 -7.81 -4.00 -3.91
C ASN A 219 -8.97 -4.98 -3.72
N ARG A 220 -10.17 -4.46 -3.46
CA ARG A 220 -11.36 -5.26 -3.09
C ARG A 220 -12.28 -5.58 -4.27
N ARG A 221 -11.91 -5.21 -5.49
CA ARG A 221 -12.75 -5.34 -6.70
C ARG A 221 -12.42 -6.63 -7.42
N VAL A 222 -13.19 -7.70 -7.18
CA VAL A 222 -13.00 -8.98 -7.87
C VAL A 222 -13.46 -8.83 -9.32
N MET A 223 -12.54 -9.07 -10.25
CA MET A 223 -12.75 -8.87 -11.68
C MET A 223 -12.78 -10.21 -12.42
N VAL A 224 -13.79 -10.43 -13.27
CA VAL A 224 -13.86 -11.57 -14.19
C VAL A 224 -14.24 -11.07 -15.57
N GLY A 225 -13.43 -11.41 -16.58
CA GLY A 225 -13.66 -10.93 -17.95
C GLY A 225 -13.62 -9.41 -18.11
N GLY A 226 -12.88 -8.71 -17.23
CA GLY A 226 -12.80 -7.25 -17.22
C GLY A 226 -14.03 -6.54 -16.62
N GLN A 227 -14.93 -7.28 -15.97
CA GLN A 227 -16.12 -6.73 -15.30
C GLN A 227 -16.13 -7.09 -13.82
N TRP A 228 -16.65 -6.18 -13.00
CA TRP A 228 -16.74 -6.37 -11.55
C TRP A 228 -17.76 -7.46 -11.21
N GLN A 229 -17.41 -8.37 -10.30
CA GLN A 229 -18.28 -9.48 -9.87
C GLN A 229 -18.59 -9.50 -8.38
N GLY A 230 -17.92 -8.66 -7.58
CA GLY A 230 -18.14 -8.64 -6.14
C GLY A 230 -16.98 -8.07 -5.35
N PHE A 231 -17.15 -8.10 -4.03
CA PHE A 231 -16.10 -7.75 -3.09
C PHE A 231 -15.24 -8.97 -2.74
N GLY A 232 -13.93 -8.76 -2.74
CA GLY A 232 -12.92 -9.75 -2.39
C GLY A 232 -11.54 -9.28 -2.81
N LEU A 233 -10.49 -9.91 -2.28
CA LEU A 233 -9.12 -9.52 -2.63
C LEU A 233 -8.83 -9.83 -4.10
N GLN A 234 -8.58 -8.78 -4.88
CA GLN A 234 -8.09 -8.88 -6.25
C GLN A 234 -6.58 -8.75 -6.28
N HIS A 235 -5.90 -9.88 -6.45
CA HIS A 235 -4.45 -9.91 -6.59
C HIS A 235 -3.99 -9.19 -7.87
N GLY A 236 -2.86 -8.48 -7.79
CA GLY A 236 -2.26 -7.78 -8.91
C GLY A 236 -3.00 -6.52 -9.37
N ALA A 237 -4.14 -6.19 -8.75
CA ALA A 237 -4.84 -4.93 -9.02
C ALA A 237 -4.14 -3.73 -8.37
N PRO A 238 -4.42 -2.51 -8.85
CA PRO A 238 -3.84 -1.29 -8.30
C PRO A 238 -4.05 -1.12 -6.79
N VAL A 239 -2.98 -0.77 -6.08
CA VAL A 239 -2.99 -0.41 -4.65
C VAL A 239 -1.96 0.70 -4.42
N ASP A 240 -2.20 1.61 -3.47
CA ASP A 240 -1.20 2.57 -2.99
C ASP A 240 -0.74 2.19 -1.59
N HIS A 241 0.44 1.59 -1.49
CA HIS A 241 1.02 1.18 -0.22
C HIS A 241 1.80 2.29 0.49
N SER A 242 1.77 3.53 0.00
CA SER A 242 2.55 4.61 0.59
C SER A 242 1.99 5.01 1.96
N LEU A 243 2.89 5.28 2.90
CA LEU A 243 2.58 5.79 4.23
C LEU A 243 3.37 7.07 4.47
N PRO A 244 2.93 8.23 3.95
CA PRO A 244 3.54 9.50 4.32
C PRO A 244 3.25 9.82 5.80
N VAL A 245 4.28 10.31 6.48
CA VAL A 245 4.29 10.62 7.92
C VAL A 245 4.92 11.98 8.14
N LEU A 246 4.21 12.88 8.81
CA LEU A 246 4.72 14.15 9.31
C LEU A 246 4.93 14.04 10.84
N ALA A 247 6.07 14.53 11.30
CA ALA A 247 6.43 14.61 12.71
C ALA A 247 6.77 16.06 13.08
N ALA A 248 6.23 16.52 14.21
CA ALA A 248 6.57 17.80 14.82
C ALA A 248 7.38 17.54 16.10
N LYS A 249 8.61 18.08 16.15
CA LYS A 249 9.52 17.94 17.30
C LYS A 249 9.66 19.26 18.04
N ASP A 250 9.62 19.23 19.37
CA ASP A 250 9.91 20.42 20.18
C ASP A 250 11.41 20.76 20.19
N ARG A 251 11.77 21.82 20.94
CA ARG A 251 13.15 22.30 21.04
C ARG A 251 14.10 21.28 21.67
N GLU A 252 13.56 20.35 22.47
CA GLU A 252 14.32 19.27 23.09
C GLU A 252 14.42 18.05 22.16
N GLY A 253 13.88 18.13 20.94
CA GLY A 253 13.88 17.05 19.96
C GLY A 253 12.82 15.97 20.22
N ARG A 254 11.95 16.15 21.22
CA ARG A 254 10.89 15.19 21.53
C ARG A 254 9.79 15.29 20.48
N VAL A 255 9.29 14.15 20.03
CA VAL A 255 8.15 14.07 19.12
C VAL A 255 6.88 14.44 19.88
N ARG A 256 6.21 15.50 19.44
CA ARG A 256 4.98 16.03 20.08
C ARG A 256 3.74 15.83 19.24
N ILE A 257 3.89 15.62 17.94
CA ILE A 257 2.79 15.39 17.02
C ILE A 257 3.25 14.41 15.95
N LEU A 258 2.39 13.44 15.65
CA LEU A 258 2.53 12.52 14.54
C LEU A 258 1.27 12.60 13.67
N TRP A 259 1.44 12.72 12.37
CA TRP A 259 0.36 12.61 11.42
C TRP A 259 0.78 11.60 10.35
N ALA A 260 -0.01 10.55 10.17
CA ALA A 260 0.19 9.54 9.14
C ALA A 260 -1.05 9.45 8.22
N ASN A 261 -0.86 8.94 7.01
CA ASN A 261 -1.93 8.77 6.03
C ASN A 261 -1.78 7.47 5.25
N TYR A 262 -2.86 6.69 5.09
CA TYR A 262 -2.82 5.42 4.38
C TYR A 262 -4.08 5.19 3.55
N ALA A 263 -3.92 4.67 2.33
CA ALA A 263 -5.01 4.47 1.38
C ALA A 263 -5.72 3.13 1.60
N CYS A 264 -6.59 3.04 2.61
CA CYS A 264 -7.36 1.84 2.92
C CYS A 264 -8.64 2.18 3.67
N HIS A 265 -9.76 1.53 3.34
CA HIS A 265 -10.98 1.61 4.15
C HIS A 265 -10.74 1.15 5.59
N CYS A 266 -11.38 1.80 6.57
CA CYS A 266 -11.45 1.33 7.96
C CYS A 266 -12.63 0.38 8.15
N THR A 267 -12.50 -0.83 7.60
CA THR A 267 -13.54 -1.88 7.56
C THR A 267 -13.06 -3.22 8.08
N THR A 268 -11.99 -3.25 8.88
CA THR A 268 -11.40 -4.50 9.39
C THR A 268 -12.38 -5.29 10.23
N VAL A 269 -13.19 -4.62 11.07
CA VAL A 269 -14.16 -5.29 11.96
C VAL A 269 -15.52 -5.58 11.30
N GLY A 270 -15.69 -5.23 10.02
CA GLY A 270 -16.88 -5.53 9.24
C GLY A 270 -18.17 -4.88 9.76
N GLY A 271 -19.32 -5.48 9.42
CA GLY A 271 -20.66 -4.95 9.70
C GLY A 271 -21.08 -4.91 11.18
N ARG A 272 -20.18 -5.25 12.11
CA ARG A 272 -20.43 -5.29 13.55
C ARG A 272 -21.11 -4.00 14.02
N ASN A 273 -22.13 -4.08 14.85
CA ASN A 273 -22.91 -2.91 15.26
C ASN A 273 -22.40 -2.29 16.57
N HIS A 274 -21.06 -2.23 16.73
CA HIS A 274 -20.38 -1.65 17.88
C HIS A 274 -19.57 -0.42 17.44
N VAL A 275 -19.40 0.52 18.37
CA VAL A 275 -18.53 1.68 18.17
C VAL A 275 -17.06 1.27 18.20
N SER A 276 -16.29 1.67 17.17
CA SER A 276 -14.87 1.37 17.05
C SER A 276 -14.17 2.33 16.08
N GLY A 277 -12.92 2.69 16.40
CA GLY A 277 -12.03 3.44 15.49
C GLY A 277 -11.41 2.58 14.38
N ASP A 278 -11.69 1.27 14.36
CA ASP A 278 -11.08 0.27 13.46
C ASP A 278 -9.54 0.38 13.47
N TRP A 279 -8.87 -0.04 12.40
CA TRP A 279 -7.41 -0.05 12.34
C TRP A 279 -6.79 1.34 12.51
N ALA A 280 -7.48 2.42 12.09
CA ALA A 280 -6.96 3.80 12.22
C ALA A 280 -6.98 4.28 13.67
N GLY A 281 -7.99 3.89 14.46
CA GLY A 281 -8.02 4.10 15.90
C GLY A 281 -6.82 3.42 16.58
N TYR A 282 -6.62 2.13 16.30
CA TYR A 282 -5.47 1.39 16.81
C TYR A 282 -4.12 1.92 16.30
N ALA A 283 -4.06 2.46 15.07
CA ALA A 283 -2.86 3.09 14.52
C ALA A 283 -2.47 4.34 15.33
N ASN A 284 -3.45 5.18 15.68
CA ASN A 284 -3.22 6.32 16.56
C ASN A 284 -2.71 5.86 17.93
N ASP A 285 -3.35 4.88 18.55
CA ASP A 285 -2.94 4.35 19.86
C ASP A 285 -1.52 3.77 19.79
N SER A 286 -1.18 3.01 18.74
CA SER A 286 0.16 2.44 18.54
C SER A 286 1.23 3.51 18.32
N MET A 287 0.92 4.58 17.59
CA MET A 287 1.83 5.72 17.44
C MET A 287 2.06 6.45 18.77
N GLU A 288 1.00 6.67 19.55
CA GLU A 288 1.09 7.33 20.87
C GLU A 288 1.80 6.44 21.91
N GLU A 289 1.64 5.12 21.85
CA GLU A 289 2.41 4.18 22.67
C GLU A 289 3.91 4.23 22.32
N ALA A 290 4.24 4.26 21.02
CA ALA A 290 5.61 4.37 20.55
C ALA A 290 6.25 5.72 20.89
N PHE A 291 5.45 6.79 20.99
CA PHE A 291 5.89 8.15 21.27
C PHE A 291 4.94 8.81 22.32
N PRO A 292 5.11 8.54 23.63
CA PRO A 292 4.14 8.92 24.67
C PRO A 292 3.90 10.43 24.85
N SER A 293 4.78 11.27 24.31
CA SER A 293 4.61 12.74 24.32
C SER A 293 3.88 13.28 23.10
N ALA A 294 3.52 12.42 22.15
CA ALA A 294 2.89 12.80 20.90
C ALA A 294 1.36 12.69 20.95
N THR A 295 0.68 13.58 20.25
CA THR A 295 -0.69 13.35 19.78
C THR A 295 -0.63 12.84 18.35
N ALA A 296 -1.28 11.71 18.07
CA ALA A 296 -1.32 11.11 16.74
C ALA A 296 -2.59 11.49 15.96
N LEU A 297 -2.47 11.60 14.65
CA LEU A 297 -3.54 11.75 13.68
C LEU A 297 -3.36 10.72 12.56
N MET A 298 -4.43 10.02 12.18
CA MET A 298 -4.42 9.07 11.07
C MET A 298 -5.47 9.47 10.04
N SER A 299 -5.06 9.91 8.85
CA SER A 299 -5.97 10.23 7.74
C SER A 299 -5.95 9.16 6.66
N ILE A 300 -6.90 9.20 5.72
CA ILE A 300 -7.05 8.18 4.69
C ILE A 300 -6.68 8.76 3.32
N GLY A 301 -5.81 8.06 2.59
CA GLY A 301 -5.43 8.39 1.21
C GLY A 301 -6.44 7.87 0.18
N CYS A 302 -6.18 8.00 -1.12
CA CYS A 302 -7.07 7.48 -2.16
C CYS A 302 -7.13 5.94 -2.15
N GLY A 303 -8.13 5.37 -1.46
CA GLY A 303 -8.25 3.93 -1.23
C GLY A 303 -9.70 3.45 -1.21
N ALA A 304 -10.59 4.08 -1.98
CA ALA A 304 -12.01 3.73 -1.96
C ALA A 304 -12.31 2.32 -2.48
N ASP A 305 -11.45 1.79 -3.34
CA ASP A 305 -11.45 0.42 -3.82
C ASP A 305 -10.43 -0.48 -3.07
N ILE A 306 -9.91 -0.03 -1.94
CA ILE A 306 -8.92 -0.75 -1.12
C ILE A 306 -9.53 -1.11 0.24
N GLY A 307 -9.51 -2.41 0.59
CA GLY A 307 -9.93 -2.91 1.90
C GLY A 307 -8.77 -3.53 2.69
N PRO A 308 -8.88 -3.64 4.02
CA PRO A 308 -7.85 -4.26 4.86
C PRO A 308 -7.82 -5.78 4.65
N GLN A 309 -6.62 -6.35 4.55
CA GLN A 309 -6.36 -7.77 4.32
C GLN A 309 -5.29 -8.28 5.31
N PRO A 310 -5.59 -9.27 6.16
CA PRO A 310 -6.92 -9.86 6.36
C PRO A 310 -7.91 -8.88 7.04
N GLY A 311 -9.17 -9.26 7.10
CA GLY A 311 -10.21 -8.61 7.90
C GLY A 311 -10.92 -9.60 8.82
N GLY A 312 -11.93 -9.15 9.55
CA GLY A 312 -12.85 -10.00 10.30
C GLY A 312 -12.72 -9.96 11.84
N GLY A 313 -11.93 -9.06 12.42
CA GLY A 313 -11.82 -9.00 13.88
C GLY A 313 -11.04 -7.81 14.46
N LEU A 314 -11.31 -7.51 15.73
CA LEU A 314 -10.63 -6.44 16.49
C LEU A 314 -9.13 -6.68 16.64
N GLN A 315 -8.73 -7.94 16.84
CA GLN A 315 -7.32 -8.31 16.94
C GLN A 315 -6.57 -7.99 15.63
N ILE A 316 -7.18 -8.29 14.48
CA ILE A 316 -6.62 -7.96 13.17
C ILE A 316 -6.55 -6.44 12.98
N ALA A 317 -7.57 -5.70 13.42
CA ALA A 317 -7.56 -4.23 13.37
C ALA A 317 -6.41 -3.65 14.22
N ALA A 318 -6.15 -4.23 15.38
CA ALA A 318 -5.02 -3.87 16.24
C ALA A 318 -3.66 -4.19 15.57
N GLU A 319 -3.54 -5.34 14.91
CA GLU A 319 -2.33 -5.73 14.16
C GLU A 319 -2.04 -4.78 12.99
N HIS A 320 -3.07 -4.36 12.25
CA HIS A 320 -2.93 -3.33 11.21
C HIS A 320 -2.49 -1.99 11.80
N GLY A 321 -3.05 -1.60 12.94
CA GLY A 321 -2.62 -0.41 13.69
C GLY A 321 -1.16 -0.49 14.15
N GLN A 322 -0.73 -1.65 14.65
CA GLN A 322 0.66 -1.91 15.04
C GLN A 322 1.62 -1.86 13.85
N ALA A 323 1.19 -2.31 12.67
CA ALA A 323 1.99 -2.21 11.45
C ALA A 323 2.29 -0.75 11.10
N ILE A 324 1.29 0.15 11.25
CA ILE A 324 1.50 1.61 11.10
C ILE A 324 2.48 2.12 12.15
N GLY A 325 2.27 1.82 13.43
CA GLY A 325 3.14 2.29 14.52
C GLY A 325 4.60 1.82 14.37
N LYS A 326 4.82 0.58 13.92
CA LYS A 326 6.15 0.02 13.62
C LYS A 326 6.83 0.79 12.48
N GLU A 327 6.11 1.06 11.40
CA GLU A 327 6.66 1.79 10.26
C GLU A 327 6.99 3.25 10.62
N VAL A 328 6.11 3.93 11.37
CA VAL A 328 6.36 5.28 11.90
C VAL A 328 7.64 5.28 12.75
N ARG A 329 7.80 4.32 13.67
CA ARG A 329 9.04 4.18 14.46
C ARG A 329 10.27 4.01 13.58
N ARG A 330 10.19 3.17 12.54
CA ARG A 330 11.28 2.96 11.58
C ARG A 330 11.66 4.27 10.88
N LEU A 331 10.68 5.02 10.36
CA LEU A 331 10.90 6.30 9.68
C LEU A 331 11.54 7.34 10.61
N LEU A 332 11.09 7.45 11.86
CA LEU A 332 11.62 8.42 12.81
C LEU A 332 13.03 8.08 13.33
N SER A 333 13.45 6.82 13.23
CA SER A 333 14.85 6.42 13.46
C SER A 333 15.80 6.78 12.31
N GLY A 334 15.23 7.03 11.12
CA GLY A 334 15.95 7.41 9.91
C GLY A 334 16.00 8.93 9.68
N ARG A 335 16.42 9.30 8.47
CA ARG A 335 16.42 10.69 8.01
C ARG A 335 15.02 11.07 7.52
N MET A 336 14.48 12.16 8.06
CA MET A 336 13.24 12.80 7.57
C MET A 336 13.57 14.11 6.84
N ASN A 337 12.73 14.48 5.88
CA ASN A 337 12.83 15.75 5.14
C ASN A 337 12.26 16.87 6.00
N ARG A 338 13.06 17.89 6.30
CA ARG A 338 12.61 19.05 7.08
C ARG A 338 11.66 19.92 6.25
N LEU A 339 10.67 20.50 6.91
CA LEU A 339 9.71 21.43 6.31
C LEU A 339 9.92 22.82 6.89
N GLY A 340 9.95 23.84 6.04
CA GLY A 340 10.11 25.23 6.46
C GLY A 340 8.77 25.93 6.69
N GLY A 341 8.56 26.47 7.90
CA GLY A 341 7.46 27.40 8.19
C GLY A 341 6.04 26.80 8.14
N ALA A 342 5.03 27.68 8.14
CA ALA A 342 3.64 27.31 7.94
C ALA A 342 3.34 27.19 6.44
N PRO A 343 2.45 26.27 6.01
CA PRO A 343 2.16 26.09 4.60
C PRO A 343 1.35 27.24 4.02
N SER A 344 1.53 27.51 2.73
CA SER A 344 0.56 28.31 1.96
C SER A 344 -0.63 27.43 1.57
N VAL A 345 -1.78 28.07 1.35
CA VAL A 345 -3.03 27.38 0.99
C VAL A 345 -3.42 27.78 -0.43
N SER A 346 -3.88 26.83 -1.22
CA SER A 346 -4.51 27.06 -2.51
C SER A 346 -5.75 26.18 -2.64
N GLU A 347 -6.79 26.70 -3.29
CA GLU A 347 -8.06 25.99 -3.44
C GLU A 347 -8.62 26.19 -4.85
N ALA A 348 -9.29 25.18 -5.36
CA ALA A 348 -10.10 25.27 -6.57
C ALA A 348 -11.37 24.44 -6.37
N THR A 349 -12.53 25.04 -6.62
CA THR A 349 -13.79 24.31 -6.74
C THR A 349 -14.05 23.97 -8.20
N VAL A 350 -14.38 22.72 -8.47
CA VAL A 350 -14.78 22.24 -9.81
C VAL A 350 -16.13 21.53 -9.74
N GLU A 351 -16.76 21.38 -10.90
CA GLU A 351 -18.01 20.65 -11.07
C GLU A 351 -17.72 19.29 -11.70
N LEU A 352 -17.99 18.21 -10.96
CA LEU A 352 -17.81 16.85 -11.47
C LEU A 352 -19.05 16.46 -12.28
N PRO A 353 -18.91 16.08 -13.55
CA PRO A 353 -20.05 15.85 -14.43
C PRO A 353 -20.76 14.53 -14.12
N LEU A 354 -22.09 14.58 -13.99
CA LEU A 354 -22.96 13.42 -13.91
C LEU A 354 -23.58 13.11 -15.28
N GLU A 355 -24.01 11.86 -15.46
CA GLU A 355 -24.84 11.47 -16.60
C GLU A 355 -26.10 12.33 -16.71
N ASP A 356 -26.65 12.41 -17.92
CA ASP A 356 -27.78 13.30 -18.20
C ASP A 356 -29.00 12.92 -17.34
N PRO A 357 -29.71 13.91 -16.76
CA PRO A 357 -30.83 13.69 -15.89
C PRO A 357 -31.91 12.79 -16.49
N LYS A 358 -32.42 11.86 -15.67
CA LYS A 358 -33.56 11.03 -16.06
C LYS A 358 -34.87 11.82 -15.95
N PRO A 359 -35.86 11.56 -16.82
CA PRO A 359 -37.16 12.23 -16.79
C PRO A 359 -37.97 11.84 -15.55
N ARG A 360 -38.96 12.67 -15.16
CA ARG A 360 -39.85 12.41 -14.01
C ARG A 360 -40.37 10.96 -13.93
N LYS A 361 -40.82 10.41 -15.06
CA LYS A 361 -41.35 9.03 -15.16
C LYS A 361 -40.37 7.98 -14.62
N HIS A 362 -39.07 8.16 -14.85
CA HIS A 362 -38.04 7.26 -14.31
C HIS A 362 -38.06 7.23 -12.78
N TRP A 363 -38.18 8.39 -12.15
CA TRP A 363 -38.19 8.52 -10.69
C TRP A 363 -39.48 7.98 -10.06
N GLU A 364 -40.62 8.11 -10.76
CA GLU A 364 -41.89 7.48 -10.37
C GLU A 364 -41.79 5.96 -10.37
N GLU A 365 -41.21 5.38 -11.44
CA GLU A 365 -40.94 3.95 -11.54
C GLU A 365 -39.95 3.49 -10.45
N LEU A 366 -38.89 4.28 -10.20
CA LEU A 366 -37.88 3.95 -9.20
C LEU A 366 -38.47 3.97 -7.78
N LYS A 367 -39.27 4.99 -7.45
CA LYS A 367 -40.03 5.08 -6.19
C LYS A 367 -40.86 3.82 -5.94
N GLY A 368 -41.50 3.27 -6.98
CA GLY A 368 -42.29 2.05 -6.89
C GLY A 368 -41.50 0.77 -6.54
N ARG A 369 -40.17 0.76 -6.71
CA ARG A 369 -39.32 -0.41 -6.39
C ARG A 369 -39.02 -0.59 -4.90
N GLY A 370 -39.18 0.47 -4.09
CA GLY A 370 -38.79 0.46 -2.68
C GLY A 370 -37.28 0.35 -2.44
N GLY A 371 -36.88 0.12 -1.19
CA GLY A 371 -35.46 0.07 -0.79
C GLY A 371 -34.70 1.40 -1.05
N PHE A 372 -33.38 1.34 -1.16
CA PHE A 372 -32.54 2.52 -1.37
C PHE A 372 -32.86 3.26 -2.68
N HIS A 373 -33.06 2.52 -3.77
CA HIS A 373 -33.44 3.11 -5.06
C HIS A 373 -34.82 3.79 -4.99
N GLY A 374 -35.78 3.20 -4.28
CA GLY A 374 -37.08 3.82 -4.05
C GLY A 374 -36.96 5.15 -3.30
N GLN A 375 -36.12 5.21 -2.26
CA GLN A 375 -35.85 6.44 -1.52
C GLN A 375 -35.15 7.51 -2.40
N LEU A 376 -34.23 7.12 -3.28
CA LEU A 376 -33.67 8.03 -4.28
C LEU A 376 -34.75 8.57 -5.22
N GLY A 377 -35.67 7.71 -5.68
CA GLY A 377 -36.82 8.13 -6.49
C GLY A 377 -37.71 9.15 -5.77
N VAL A 378 -37.98 8.93 -4.48
CA VAL A 378 -38.69 9.90 -3.63
C VAL A 378 -37.95 11.24 -3.58
N ALA A 379 -36.65 11.23 -3.26
CA ALA A 379 -35.86 12.45 -3.14
C ALA A 379 -35.82 13.25 -4.46
N MET A 380 -35.66 12.58 -5.61
CA MET A 380 -35.67 13.23 -6.92
C MET A 380 -37.04 13.81 -7.28
N LEU A 381 -38.14 13.13 -6.94
CA LEU A 381 -39.49 13.64 -7.16
C LEU A 381 -39.78 14.86 -6.28
N GLU A 382 -39.46 14.81 -4.99
CA GLU A 382 -39.61 15.95 -4.07
C GLU A 382 -38.84 17.17 -4.57
N ARG A 383 -37.64 16.95 -5.11
CA ARG A 383 -36.83 18.01 -5.72
C ARG A 383 -37.51 18.62 -6.95
N LEU A 384 -38.05 17.79 -7.84
CA LEU A 384 -38.78 18.24 -9.04
C LEU A 384 -40.09 18.95 -8.67
N ASP A 385 -40.81 18.47 -7.66
CA ASP A 385 -42.06 19.08 -7.15
C ASP A 385 -41.78 20.44 -6.52
N ALA A 386 -40.60 20.64 -5.92
CA ALA A 386 -40.12 21.92 -5.43
C ALA A 386 -39.61 22.87 -6.55
N GLY A 387 -39.81 22.52 -7.82
CA GLY A 387 -39.41 23.33 -8.98
C GLY A 387 -37.90 23.35 -9.25
N LYS A 388 -37.11 22.45 -8.63
CA LYS A 388 -35.67 22.34 -8.85
C LYS A 388 -35.35 21.31 -9.93
N SER A 389 -34.29 21.52 -10.69
CA SER A 389 -33.77 20.53 -11.64
C SER A 389 -33.02 19.41 -10.93
N VAL A 390 -33.04 18.20 -11.51
CA VAL A 390 -32.17 17.09 -11.10
C VAL A 390 -30.70 17.51 -11.30
N PRO A 391 -29.79 17.26 -10.33
CA PRO A 391 -28.40 17.65 -10.45
C PRO A 391 -27.72 17.04 -11.68
N THR A 392 -26.96 17.86 -12.39
CA THR A 392 -26.11 17.44 -13.53
C THR A 392 -24.63 17.39 -13.15
N HIS A 393 -24.27 17.94 -12.00
CA HIS A 393 -22.89 18.02 -11.52
C HIS A 393 -22.83 17.92 -9.99
N VAL A 394 -21.63 17.62 -9.48
CA VAL A 394 -21.30 17.64 -8.06
C VAL A 394 -20.20 18.67 -7.80
N ASN A 395 -20.45 19.63 -6.91
CA ASN A 395 -19.45 20.61 -6.49
C ASN A 395 -18.33 19.92 -5.70
N TYR A 396 -17.08 20.19 -6.06
CA TYR A 396 -15.92 19.46 -5.55
C TYR A 396 -14.76 20.41 -5.23
N PRO A 397 -14.61 20.83 -3.96
CA PRO A 397 -13.52 21.70 -3.52
C PRO A 397 -12.22 20.89 -3.32
N VAL A 398 -11.20 21.21 -4.10
CA VAL A 398 -9.84 20.67 -3.95
C VAL A 398 -8.97 21.69 -3.24
N THR A 399 -8.35 21.30 -2.13
CA THR A 399 -7.47 22.18 -1.34
C THR A 399 -6.05 21.62 -1.33
N SER A 400 -5.05 22.49 -1.33
CA SER A 400 -3.64 22.12 -1.12
C SER A 400 -2.99 22.93 0.00
N TRP A 401 -2.09 22.29 0.74
CA TRP A 401 -1.13 22.93 1.64
C TRP A 401 0.28 22.74 1.09
N LYS A 402 0.99 23.84 0.83
CA LYS A 402 2.34 23.81 0.27
C LYS A 402 3.38 24.32 1.26
N PHE A 403 4.30 23.45 1.65
CA PHE A 403 5.47 23.80 2.45
C PHE A 403 6.60 24.23 1.53
N GLY A 404 6.45 25.43 0.95
CA GLY A 404 7.34 25.92 -0.09
C GLY A 404 7.39 24.94 -1.26
N ARG A 405 8.61 24.52 -1.62
CA ARG A 405 8.84 23.49 -2.65
C ARG A 405 9.12 22.12 -2.05
N ASP A 406 9.08 21.94 -0.73
CA ASP A 406 9.53 20.67 -0.13
C ASP A 406 8.42 19.61 -0.07
N LEU A 407 7.16 20.05 0.03
CA LEU A 407 6.00 19.18 0.09
C LEU A 407 4.72 19.91 -0.33
N ALA A 408 3.92 19.26 -1.19
CA ALA A 408 2.52 19.59 -1.41
C ALA A 408 1.64 18.51 -0.80
N MET A 409 0.74 18.91 0.12
CA MET A 409 -0.36 18.07 0.60
C MET A 409 -1.63 18.45 -0.14
N VAL A 410 -2.36 17.46 -0.65
CA VAL A 410 -3.62 17.62 -1.39
C VAL A 410 -4.75 16.97 -0.60
N PHE A 411 -5.89 17.66 -0.51
CA PHE A 411 -7.08 17.21 0.20
C PHE A 411 -8.24 17.09 -0.78
N LEU A 412 -8.81 15.88 -0.87
CA LEU A 412 -9.87 15.51 -1.81
C LEU A 412 -11.14 15.09 -1.06
N PRO A 413 -12.32 15.64 -1.43
CA PRO A 413 -13.61 15.18 -0.91
C PRO A 413 -13.98 13.77 -1.35
N GLY A 414 -14.70 13.06 -0.49
CA GLY A 414 -15.33 11.79 -0.84
C GLY A 414 -14.40 10.59 -0.86
N GLU A 415 -14.95 9.47 -1.33
CA GLU A 415 -14.27 8.18 -1.42
C GLU A 415 -13.56 8.07 -2.77
N VAL A 416 -12.31 8.55 -2.81
CA VAL A 416 -11.51 8.59 -4.03
C VAL A 416 -10.81 7.26 -4.26
N VAL A 417 -11.00 6.66 -5.44
CA VAL A 417 -10.35 5.38 -5.81
C VAL A 417 -8.85 5.55 -6.06
N VAL A 418 -8.11 4.45 -5.98
CA VAL A 418 -6.65 4.43 -5.97
C VAL A 418 -6.00 4.95 -7.26
N ASP A 419 -6.68 4.85 -8.41
CA ASP A 419 -6.14 5.33 -9.69
C ASP A 419 -5.69 6.79 -9.66
N TYR A 420 -6.38 7.62 -8.88
CA TYR A 420 -6.03 9.03 -8.72
C TYR A 420 -4.65 9.22 -8.10
N SER A 421 -4.33 8.49 -7.02
CA SER A 421 -3.00 8.62 -6.41
C SER A 421 -1.91 8.05 -7.31
N LEU A 422 -2.17 6.93 -8.01
CA LEU A 422 -1.23 6.36 -8.98
C LEU A 422 -0.94 7.32 -10.14
N ARG A 423 -1.98 7.95 -10.69
CA ARG A 423 -1.85 8.91 -11.79
C ARG A 423 -1.15 10.18 -11.32
N LEU A 424 -1.57 10.76 -10.19
CA LEU A 424 -0.95 11.97 -9.65
C LEU A 424 0.52 11.74 -9.29
N ASN A 425 0.89 10.57 -8.76
CA ASN A 425 2.30 10.22 -8.52
C ASN A 425 3.12 10.07 -9.81
N ARG A 426 2.50 9.82 -10.97
CA ARG A 426 3.19 9.82 -12.27
C ARG A 426 3.30 11.23 -12.85
N GLU A 427 2.26 12.04 -12.73
CA GLU A 427 2.21 13.38 -13.35
C GLU A 427 2.83 14.49 -12.48
N LEU A 428 2.94 14.27 -11.18
CA LEU A 428 3.51 15.21 -10.21
C LEU A 428 4.75 14.62 -9.56
N ALA A 429 5.53 15.49 -8.91
CA ALA A 429 6.73 15.15 -8.18
C ALA A 429 6.40 14.33 -6.93
N TRP A 430 6.15 13.03 -7.07
CA TRP A 430 5.73 12.13 -5.99
C TRP A 430 6.65 12.14 -4.77
N PRO A 431 7.98 12.33 -4.86
CA PRO A 431 8.83 12.42 -3.67
C PRO A 431 8.53 13.63 -2.79
N ARG A 432 7.67 14.55 -3.25
CA ARG A 432 7.23 15.78 -2.58
C ARG A 432 5.70 15.92 -2.57
N LEU A 433 4.96 14.80 -2.68
CA LEU A 433 3.50 14.78 -2.76
C LEU A 433 2.88 13.92 -1.65
N TRP A 434 1.83 14.45 -1.03
CA TRP A 434 0.97 13.74 -0.07
C TRP A 434 -0.48 13.94 -0.48
N ILE A 435 -1.24 12.86 -0.63
CA ILE A 435 -2.66 12.93 -1.01
C ILE A 435 -3.53 12.32 0.09
N THR A 436 -4.48 13.11 0.59
CA THR A 436 -5.50 12.71 1.57
C THR A 436 -6.87 12.81 0.90
N ALA A 437 -7.63 11.72 0.92
CA ALA A 437 -9.03 11.69 0.52
C ALA A 437 -9.94 11.83 1.75
N TRP A 438 -11.26 11.67 1.62
CA TRP A 438 -12.21 11.84 2.73
C TRP A 438 -12.08 13.20 3.46
N ALA A 439 -11.70 14.25 2.74
CA ALA A 439 -11.42 15.56 3.31
C ALA A 439 -12.36 16.65 2.75
N ASN A 440 -12.82 17.56 3.60
CA ASN A 440 -13.63 18.74 3.26
C ASN A 440 -15.05 18.47 2.73
N GLY A 441 -15.44 17.21 2.51
CA GLY A 441 -16.79 16.85 2.14
C GLY A 441 -16.95 15.37 1.82
N MET A 442 -18.21 14.97 1.61
CA MET A 442 -18.58 13.59 1.32
C MET A 442 -19.61 13.52 0.18
N PRO A 443 -19.21 13.80 -1.07
CA PRO A 443 -20.08 13.68 -2.25
C PRO A 443 -20.42 12.23 -2.63
N GLY A 444 -19.75 11.24 -2.03
CA GLY A 444 -19.82 9.83 -2.37
C GLY A 444 -18.51 9.33 -2.98
N TYR A 445 -18.59 8.23 -3.74
CA TYR A 445 -17.45 7.66 -4.44
C TYR A 445 -17.05 8.49 -5.65
N ILE A 446 -15.74 8.70 -5.82
CA ILE A 446 -15.15 9.38 -6.97
C ILE A 446 -14.43 8.32 -7.82
N PRO A 447 -15.09 7.75 -8.85
CA PRO A 447 -14.53 6.69 -9.66
C PRO A 447 -13.58 7.24 -10.72
N SER A 448 -12.58 6.44 -11.08
CA SER A 448 -11.70 6.70 -12.22
C SER A 448 -12.33 6.22 -13.54
N ARG A 449 -11.73 6.54 -14.68
CA ARG A 449 -12.15 5.99 -15.98
C ARG A 449 -12.10 4.47 -16.00
N ARG A 450 -11.09 3.86 -15.36
CA ARG A 450 -10.98 2.41 -15.20
C ARG A 450 -12.18 1.87 -14.43
N VAL A 451 -12.45 2.41 -13.24
CA VAL A 451 -13.54 1.95 -12.37
C VAL A 451 -14.91 2.13 -13.04
N LEU A 452 -15.13 3.24 -13.78
CA LEU A 452 -16.34 3.45 -14.59
C LEU A 452 -16.50 2.42 -15.71
N ALA A 453 -15.42 1.99 -16.35
CA ALA A 453 -15.46 0.97 -17.41
C ALA A 453 -15.67 -0.45 -16.85
N GLU A 454 -15.12 -0.72 -15.68
CA GLU A 454 -15.27 -1.99 -14.97
C GLU A 454 -16.65 -2.18 -14.33
N GLY A 455 -17.36 -1.07 -14.06
CA GLY A 455 -18.66 -1.05 -13.38
C GLY A 455 -18.58 -1.43 -11.89
N GLY A 456 -19.71 -1.81 -11.31
CA GLY A 456 -19.81 -2.34 -9.95
C GLY A 456 -20.05 -1.28 -8.88
N TYR A 457 -19.63 -1.57 -7.65
CA TYR A 457 -20.08 -0.83 -6.48
C TYR A 457 -19.74 0.68 -6.50
N GLU A 458 -18.45 1.01 -6.64
CA GLU A 458 -17.95 2.39 -6.59
C GLU A 458 -18.43 3.24 -7.79
N ALA A 459 -18.77 2.60 -8.91
CA ALA A 459 -19.13 3.27 -10.17
C ALA A 459 -20.65 3.43 -10.35
N ASP A 460 -21.41 2.40 -9.99
CA ASP A 460 -22.81 2.24 -10.41
C ASP A 460 -23.80 2.26 -9.24
N PHE A 461 -23.47 1.57 -8.14
CA PHE A 461 -24.44 1.31 -7.07
C PHE A 461 -24.36 2.33 -5.93
N SER A 462 -23.15 2.63 -5.45
CA SER A 462 -22.92 3.39 -4.21
C SER A 462 -23.52 4.80 -4.21
N GLN A 463 -23.69 5.39 -5.40
CA GLN A 463 -24.21 6.71 -5.69
C GLN A 463 -25.61 6.92 -5.07
N VAL A 464 -26.40 5.85 -5.02
CA VAL A 464 -27.75 5.87 -4.42
C VAL A 464 -27.71 6.34 -2.97
N TYR A 465 -26.71 5.94 -2.19
CA TYR A 465 -26.62 6.27 -0.76
C TYR A 465 -26.41 7.77 -0.54
N TYR A 466 -25.74 8.41 -1.48
CA TYR A 466 -25.38 9.83 -1.45
C TYR A 466 -26.40 10.73 -2.14
N GLU A 467 -27.61 10.21 -2.41
CA GLU A 467 -28.66 10.93 -3.15
C GLU A 467 -28.22 11.38 -4.56
N GLN A 468 -27.24 10.69 -5.16
CA GLN A 468 -26.73 11.05 -6.48
C GLN A 468 -27.65 10.46 -7.57
N PRO A 469 -28.08 11.26 -8.56
CA PRO A 469 -29.08 10.83 -9.55
C PRO A 469 -28.53 9.92 -10.66
N GLY A 470 -27.23 9.67 -10.71
CA GLY A 470 -26.64 8.87 -11.76
C GLY A 470 -25.14 8.71 -11.61
N ARG A 471 -24.55 8.05 -12.60
CA ARG A 471 -23.10 7.82 -12.69
C ARG A 471 -22.40 9.14 -13.00
N TYR A 472 -21.11 9.20 -12.67
CA TYR A 472 -20.24 10.24 -13.22
C TYR A 472 -19.95 9.97 -14.69
N LYS A 473 -19.79 11.03 -15.49
CA LYS A 473 -19.24 10.90 -16.84
C LYS A 473 -17.72 10.65 -16.76
N PRO A 474 -17.10 9.94 -17.74
CA PRO A 474 -15.67 9.59 -17.71
C PRO A 474 -14.70 10.76 -17.54
N GLU A 475 -15.12 11.98 -17.86
CA GLU A 475 -14.34 13.22 -17.70
C GLU A 475 -14.05 13.57 -16.23
N VAL A 476 -14.76 12.96 -15.27
CA VAL A 476 -14.54 13.17 -13.82
C VAL A 476 -13.09 13.01 -13.41
N GLU A 477 -12.35 12.08 -14.03
CA GLU A 477 -10.94 11.87 -13.74
C GLU A 477 -10.08 13.06 -14.15
N GLU A 478 -10.27 13.57 -15.37
CA GLU A 478 -9.53 14.73 -15.88
C GLU A 478 -9.87 16.01 -15.11
N VAL A 479 -11.13 16.19 -14.73
CA VAL A 479 -11.58 17.37 -13.97
C VAL A 479 -10.89 17.43 -12.60
N VAL A 480 -10.85 16.29 -11.87
CA VAL A 480 -10.18 16.21 -10.57
C VAL A 480 -8.66 16.35 -10.71
N VAL A 481 -8.03 15.62 -11.63
CA VAL A 481 -6.56 15.70 -11.84
C VAL A 481 -6.15 17.12 -12.25
N GLY A 482 -6.91 17.75 -13.15
CA GLY A 482 -6.70 19.13 -13.55
C GLY A 482 -6.85 20.11 -12.38
N ALA A 483 -7.83 19.91 -11.49
CA ALA A 483 -7.98 20.71 -10.29
C ALA A 483 -6.78 20.56 -9.33
N VAL A 484 -6.31 19.33 -9.12
CA VAL A 484 -5.10 19.08 -8.31
C VAL A 484 -3.90 19.80 -8.89
N ARG A 485 -3.63 19.66 -10.20
CA ARG A 485 -2.54 20.35 -10.89
C ARG A 485 -2.59 21.86 -10.72
N ARG A 486 -3.78 22.47 -10.81
CA ARG A 486 -3.96 23.91 -10.57
C ARG A 486 -3.63 24.33 -9.14
N VAL A 487 -4.03 23.57 -8.13
CA VAL A 487 -3.79 23.95 -6.72
C VAL A 487 -2.37 23.64 -6.25
N VAL A 488 -1.68 22.65 -6.84
CA VAL A 488 -0.27 22.39 -6.49
C VAL A 488 0.67 23.31 -7.27
N GLY A 489 0.37 23.61 -8.54
CA GLY A 489 1.18 24.45 -9.41
C GLY A 489 2.27 23.69 -10.18
N GLU A 490 2.78 24.32 -11.24
CA GLU A 490 3.79 23.75 -12.15
C GLU A 490 5.11 23.38 -11.44
N GLU A 491 5.42 24.00 -10.30
CA GLU A 491 6.60 23.68 -9.49
C GLU A 491 6.59 22.25 -8.89
N PHE A 492 5.43 21.59 -8.94
CA PHE A 492 5.22 20.19 -8.56
C PHE A 492 4.99 19.26 -9.75
N ALA A 493 5.13 19.72 -11.00
CA ALA A 493 5.12 18.81 -12.15
C ALA A 493 6.24 17.75 -12.02
N ALA A 494 5.96 16.52 -12.45
CA ALA A 494 6.97 15.47 -12.47
C ALA A 494 8.12 15.83 -13.43
N PRO A 495 9.39 15.69 -13.02
CA PRO A 495 10.50 15.80 -13.95
C PRO A 495 10.51 14.61 -14.91
N ALA A 496 11.06 14.81 -16.12
CA ALA A 496 11.01 13.81 -17.20
C ALA A 496 11.73 12.48 -16.86
N ASP A 497 12.69 12.52 -15.93
CA ASP A 497 13.50 11.40 -15.46
C ASP A 497 13.00 10.82 -14.12
N GLN A 498 11.80 11.19 -13.66
CA GLN A 498 11.25 10.66 -12.41
C GLN A 498 10.97 9.15 -12.53
N GLU A 499 11.63 8.38 -11.65
CA GLU A 499 11.30 6.98 -11.46
C GLU A 499 9.87 6.78 -10.94
N PRO A 500 9.17 5.69 -11.32
CA PRO A 500 7.85 5.38 -10.76
C PRO A 500 7.89 5.26 -9.24
N ALA A 501 6.83 5.72 -8.57
CA ALA A 501 6.74 5.58 -7.13
C ALA A 501 6.82 4.10 -6.73
N PRO A 502 7.69 3.72 -5.78
CA PRO A 502 7.93 2.32 -5.43
C PRO A 502 6.77 1.70 -4.66
N PHE A 503 5.72 2.48 -4.36
CA PHE A 503 4.64 2.13 -3.45
C PHE A 503 3.45 1.43 -4.10
N HIS A 504 3.36 1.40 -5.44
CA HIS A 504 2.16 0.91 -6.15
C HIS A 504 2.14 -0.58 -6.47
N ARG A 505 3.16 -1.32 -6.03
CA ARG A 505 3.24 -2.78 -6.10
C ARG A 505 3.79 -3.30 -4.79
N PRO A 506 3.31 -4.42 -4.23
CA PRO A 506 3.94 -5.03 -3.08
C PRO A 506 5.46 -5.18 -3.29
N PRO A 507 6.30 -4.95 -2.27
CA PRO A 507 7.71 -5.24 -2.41
C PRO A 507 7.88 -6.72 -2.74
N SER A 508 8.70 -7.02 -3.75
CA SER A 508 8.98 -8.41 -4.10
C SER A 508 9.64 -9.13 -2.94
N GLY A 509 9.26 -10.39 -2.72
CA GLY A 509 9.94 -11.27 -1.76
C GLY A 509 11.36 -11.68 -2.18
N GLU A 510 11.84 -11.22 -3.34
CA GLU A 510 13.07 -11.69 -3.99
C GLU A 510 14.32 -11.47 -3.12
N ASP A 511 14.49 -10.30 -2.49
CA ASP A 511 15.67 -10.04 -1.65
C ASP A 511 15.72 -11.01 -0.46
N ALA A 512 14.58 -11.18 0.22
CA ALA A 512 14.45 -12.12 1.33
C ALA A 512 14.65 -13.58 0.89
N VAL A 513 14.33 -13.93 -0.36
CA VAL A 513 14.67 -15.26 -0.92
C VAL A 513 16.16 -15.48 -0.94
N PHE A 514 16.92 -14.52 -1.47
CA PHE A 514 18.37 -14.68 -1.63
C PHE A 514 19.09 -14.64 -0.29
N GLU A 515 18.60 -13.88 0.69
CA GLU A 515 19.07 -13.95 2.09
C GLU A 515 18.85 -15.35 2.67
N ARG A 516 17.63 -15.90 2.59
CA ARG A 516 17.33 -17.26 3.07
C ARG A 516 18.14 -18.34 2.37
N LEU A 517 18.43 -18.18 1.08
CA LEU A 517 19.29 -19.10 0.33
C LEU A 517 20.73 -19.07 0.84
N SER A 518 21.25 -17.90 1.20
CA SER A 518 22.57 -17.74 1.82
C SER A 518 22.66 -18.42 3.18
N GLU A 519 21.63 -18.26 4.00
CA GLU A 519 21.51 -18.96 5.29
C GLU A 519 21.45 -20.49 5.09
N TRP A 520 20.59 -20.96 4.17
CA TRP A 520 20.45 -22.38 3.85
C TRP A 520 21.75 -22.98 3.29
N ALA A 521 22.47 -22.25 2.43
CA ALA A 521 23.75 -22.70 1.88
C ALA A 521 24.83 -22.88 2.95
N SER A 522 24.75 -22.10 4.04
CA SER A 522 25.65 -22.14 5.19
C SER A 522 25.30 -23.26 6.18
N ALA A 523 24.01 -23.61 6.30
CA ALA A 523 23.55 -24.67 7.20
C ALA A 523 22.40 -25.49 6.57
N PRO A 524 22.70 -26.47 5.69
CA PRO A 524 21.68 -27.31 5.07
C PRO A 524 20.98 -28.21 6.11
N GLY A 525 19.69 -28.48 5.92
CA GLY A 525 18.88 -29.19 6.92
C GLY A 525 19.21 -30.68 7.09
N SER A 526 19.85 -31.32 6.10
CA SER A 526 20.29 -32.72 6.17
C SER A 526 21.57 -32.95 5.35
N ILE A 527 22.29 -34.04 5.64
CA ILE A 527 23.49 -34.44 4.88
C ILE A 527 23.16 -34.67 3.40
N ALA A 528 22.05 -35.34 3.11
CA ALA A 528 21.61 -35.59 1.74
C ALA A 528 21.31 -34.28 0.98
N GLU A 529 20.68 -33.29 1.64
CA GLU A 529 20.47 -31.96 1.06
C GLU A 529 21.78 -31.19 0.88
N ALA A 530 22.74 -31.33 1.80
CA ALA A 530 24.05 -30.71 1.71
C ALA A 530 24.84 -31.22 0.50
N ASP A 531 24.83 -32.54 0.27
CA ASP A 531 25.48 -33.18 -0.88
C ASP A 531 24.82 -32.75 -2.19
N LEU A 532 23.48 -32.74 -2.22
CA LEU A 532 22.74 -32.30 -3.40
C LEU A 532 22.96 -30.81 -3.69
N GLY A 533 23.03 -29.98 -2.65
CA GLY A 533 23.38 -28.56 -2.75
C GLY A 533 24.80 -28.35 -3.25
N LYS A 534 25.77 -29.16 -2.81
CA LYS A 534 27.15 -29.15 -3.32
C LYS A 534 27.19 -29.49 -4.81
N LEU A 535 26.45 -30.50 -5.24
CA LEU A 535 26.36 -30.88 -6.66
C LEU A 535 25.71 -29.77 -7.50
N LEU A 536 24.60 -29.19 -7.03
CA LEU A 536 23.94 -28.08 -7.72
C LEU A 536 24.88 -26.88 -7.88
N ARG A 537 25.66 -26.53 -6.85
CA ARG A 537 26.65 -25.44 -6.91
C ARG A 537 27.72 -25.64 -7.99
N GLN A 538 28.15 -26.88 -8.22
CA GLN A 538 29.11 -27.20 -9.30
C GLN A 538 28.51 -26.91 -10.67
N HIS A 539 27.21 -27.15 -10.85
CA HIS A 539 26.49 -26.86 -12.10
C HIS A 539 26.16 -25.38 -12.27
N LEU A 540 25.94 -24.65 -11.17
CA LEU A 540 25.38 -23.31 -11.19
C LEU A 540 26.26 -22.28 -11.91
N GLN A 541 27.59 -22.40 -11.82
CA GLN A 541 28.53 -21.51 -12.54
C GLN A 541 28.36 -21.59 -14.06
N ALA A 542 27.94 -22.75 -14.55
CA ALA A 542 27.64 -22.93 -15.96
C ALA A 542 26.25 -22.37 -16.28
N ALA A 543 25.27 -22.39 -15.37
CA ALA A 543 23.86 -22.13 -15.68
C ALA A 543 23.58 -20.97 -16.66
N ARG A 544 22.71 -21.24 -17.62
CA ARG A 544 22.20 -20.28 -18.62
C ARG A 544 20.68 -20.35 -18.70
N PRO A 545 20.00 -19.29 -19.16
CA PRO A 545 18.55 -19.34 -19.38
C PRO A 545 18.14 -20.51 -20.27
N ALA A 546 17.15 -21.30 -19.85
CA ALA A 546 16.66 -22.45 -20.62
C ALA A 546 15.69 -22.04 -21.72
N ILE A 547 14.82 -21.07 -21.46
CA ILE A 547 13.66 -20.81 -22.30
C ILE A 547 13.98 -19.64 -23.23
N ARG A 548 14.07 -19.93 -24.53
CA ARG A 548 14.14 -18.94 -25.61
C ARG A 548 12.74 -18.55 -26.09
N LYS A 549 11.88 -19.54 -26.28
CA LYS A 549 10.50 -19.37 -26.76
C LYS A 549 9.62 -20.45 -26.16
N ILE A 550 8.48 -20.06 -25.58
CA ILE A 550 7.49 -20.99 -25.06
C ILE A 550 6.48 -21.31 -26.17
N HIS A 551 6.07 -22.57 -26.25
CA HIS A 551 4.93 -23.01 -27.07
C HIS A 551 3.89 -23.60 -26.12
N GLY A 552 2.78 -22.89 -25.98
CA GLY A 552 1.80 -23.10 -24.92
C GLY A 552 1.10 -24.46 -24.90
N GLY A 553 1.17 -25.29 -25.96
CA GLY A 553 0.55 -26.62 -25.97
C GLY A 553 -0.92 -26.59 -25.53
N THR A 554 -1.26 -27.33 -24.47
CA THR A 554 -2.57 -27.30 -23.80
C THR A 554 -2.53 -26.52 -22.48
N ALA A 555 -1.49 -25.73 -22.24
CA ALA A 555 -1.29 -25.02 -21.00
C ALA A 555 -2.25 -23.83 -20.89
N GLU A 556 -2.70 -23.59 -19.66
CA GLU A 556 -3.57 -22.47 -19.33
C GLU A 556 -2.74 -21.36 -18.69
N SER A 557 -3.03 -20.10 -19.03
CA SER A 557 -2.43 -18.96 -18.35
C SER A 557 -3.22 -18.60 -17.09
N THR A 558 -2.54 -18.47 -15.95
CA THR A 558 -3.13 -17.92 -14.73
C THR A 558 -2.07 -17.24 -13.87
N SER A 559 -2.50 -16.33 -12.99
CA SER A 559 -1.62 -15.64 -12.04
C SER A 559 -1.41 -16.49 -10.79
N TRP A 560 -0.16 -16.72 -10.41
CA TRP A 560 0.17 -17.47 -9.19
C TRP A 560 1.55 -17.09 -8.64
N HIS A 561 1.86 -17.56 -7.44
CA HIS A 561 3.10 -17.25 -6.71
C HIS A 561 4.34 -17.75 -7.45
N ASN A 562 5.30 -16.85 -7.66
CA ASN A 562 6.60 -17.15 -8.26
C ASN A 562 7.63 -17.69 -7.24
N LEU A 563 8.90 -17.75 -7.65
CA LEU A 563 10.04 -18.12 -6.77
C LEU A 563 10.21 -17.24 -5.52
N ALA A 564 9.63 -16.04 -5.52
CA ALA A 564 9.66 -15.07 -4.43
C ALA A 564 8.34 -14.98 -3.66
N GLY A 565 7.30 -15.68 -4.08
CA GLY A 565 5.95 -15.50 -3.56
C GLY A 565 5.20 -14.32 -4.16
N ASP A 566 5.70 -13.74 -5.25
CA ASP A 566 4.99 -12.68 -5.95
C ASP A 566 4.01 -13.31 -6.95
N PHE A 567 2.81 -12.74 -7.09
CA PHE A 567 1.89 -13.18 -8.13
C PHE A 567 2.40 -12.76 -9.51
N VAL A 568 2.70 -13.73 -10.36
CA VAL A 568 3.09 -13.53 -11.77
C VAL A 568 2.23 -14.39 -12.68
N GLU A 569 2.15 -14.01 -13.94
CA GLU A 569 1.56 -14.85 -14.97
C GLU A 569 2.41 -16.11 -15.20
N ARG A 570 1.76 -17.27 -15.18
CA ARG A 570 2.37 -18.59 -15.33
C ARG A 570 1.52 -19.43 -16.28
N LEU A 571 2.19 -20.34 -16.97
CA LEU A 571 1.55 -21.31 -17.86
C LEU A 571 1.52 -22.67 -17.18
N PHE A 572 0.33 -23.21 -16.96
CA PHE A 572 0.08 -24.40 -16.15
C PHE A 572 -0.35 -25.59 -16.98
N ILE A 573 0.08 -26.77 -16.55
CA ILE A 573 -0.57 -28.04 -16.87
C ILE A 573 -0.92 -28.77 -15.58
N ARG A 574 -2.00 -29.55 -15.63
CA ARG A 574 -2.54 -30.29 -14.48
C ARG A 574 -2.50 -31.79 -14.72
N GLN A 575 -2.55 -32.53 -13.61
CA GLN A 575 -2.73 -33.99 -13.57
C GLN A 575 -4.21 -34.39 -13.66
N ASP A 576 -5.09 -33.50 -14.08
CA ASP A 576 -6.52 -33.76 -14.23
C ASP A 576 -6.82 -34.40 -15.58
N LYS A 577 -6.06 -34.00 -16.60
CA LYS A 577 -6.12 -34.50 -17.97
C LYS A 577 -4.78 -35.10 -18.38
N ARG A 578 -4.78 -36.41 -18.58
CA ARG A 578 -3.63 -37.14 -19.12
C ARG A 578 -3.22 -36.57 -20.48
N GLY A 579 -1.92 -36.35 -20.67
CA GLY A 579 -1.38 -35.83 -21.92
C GLY A 579 -1.40 -34.31 -22.06
N ALA A 580 -1.92 -33.56 -21.07
CA ALA A 580 -1.74 -32.10 -21.05
C ALA A 580 -0.24 -31.75 -21.12
N GLU A 581 0.15 -30.84 -22.01
CA GLU A 581 1.55 -30.53 -22.27
C GLU A 581 1.85 -29.04 -22.42
N ILE A 582 3.05 -28.68 -21.98
CA ILE A 582 3.68 -27.37 -22.17
C ILE A 582 5.10 -27.57 -22.68
N GLY A 583 5.54 -26.76 -23.64
CA GLY A 583 6.87 -26.90 -24.23
C GLY A 583 7.59 -25.59 -24.45
N TRP A 584 8.89 -25.69 -24.70
CA TRP A 584 9.75 -24.55 -25.02
C TRP A 584 10.96 -24.96 -25.84
N GLU A 585 11.51 -23.98 -26.54
CA GLU A 585 12.81 -24.07 -27.21
C GLU A 585 13.93 -23.58 -26.30
N SER A 586 15.05 -24.30 -26.34
CA SER A 586 16.32 -23.92 -25.73
C SER A 586 17.41 -23.83 -26.79
N LEU A 587 18.34 -22.88 -26.63
CA LEU A 587 19.51 -22.76 -27.50
C LEU A 587 20.78 -23.11 -26.73
N LEU A 588 21.56 -24.05 -27.25
CA LEU A 588 22.89 -24.36 -26.71
C LEU A 588 23.94 -23.36 -27.21
N GLY A 589 24.81 -22.89 -26.30
CA GLY A 589 25.84 -21.90 -26.61
C GLY A 589 26.98 -22.45 -27.47
N GLU A 590 27.69 -21.54 -28.16
CA GLU A 590 28.66 -21.82 -29.24
C GLU A 590 30.03 -22.37 -28.81
N LYS A 591 30.30 -22.60 -27.51
CA LYS A 591 31.63 -23.11 -27.07
C LYS A 591 31.55 -24.59 -26.69
N LYS A 592 32.56 -25.39 -27.05
CA LYS A 592 32.77 -26.76 -26.52
C LYS A 592 32.81 -26.85 -24.98
N ALA A 593 33.07 -25.73 -24.31
CA ALA A 593 33.01 -25.54 -22.85
C ALA A 593 31.77 -24.75 -22.38
N ALA A 594 30.81 -24.48 -23.28
CA ALA A 594 29.58 -23.77 -22.96
C ALA A 594 28.66 -24.68 -22.13
N SER A 595 28.03 -24.04 -21.16
CA SER A 595 27.15 -24.65 -20.19
C SER A 595 26.15 -25.63 -20.76
N ARG A 596 26.15 -26.81 -20.15
CA ARG A 596 25.15 -27.86 -20.32
C ARG A 596 24.07 -27.80 -19.26
N VAL A 597 23.99 -26.66 -18.58
CA VAL A 597 23.10 -26.43 -17.45
C VAL A 597 22.16 -25.31 -17.87
N LEU A 598 20.92 -25.67 -18.15
CA LEU A 598 19.87 -24.73 -18.50
C LEU A 598 19.00 -24.48 -17.28
N CYS A 599 18.65 -23.23 -17.00
CA CYS A 599 17.91 -22.79 -15.83
C CYS A 599 16.63 -22.06 -16.24
N PHE A 600 15.51 -22.40 -15.63
CA PHE A 600 14.24 -21.67 -15.77
C PHE A 600 13.53 -21.55 -14.43
N SER A 601 12.61 -20.60 -14.31
CA SER A 601 11.78 -20.42 -13.12
C SER A 601 10.36 -20.95 -13.34
N GLY A 602 9.78 -21.51 -12.28
CA GLY A 602 8.46 -22.13 -12.33
C GLY A 602 7.99 -22.63 -10.96
N GLY A 603 7.08 -23.58 -10.95
CA GLY A 603 6.56 -24.15 -9.72
C GLY A 603 5.90 -25.51 -9.88
N LEU A 604 5.61 -26.09 -8.73
CA LEU A 604 4.89 -27.34 -8.53
C LEU A 604 3.87 -27.10 -7.43
N GLY A 605 2.71 -27.72 -7.47
CA GLY A 605 1.82 -27.56 -6.33
C GLY A 605 0.54 -28.36 -6.33
N TRP A 606 -0.30 -27.98 -5.36
CA TRP A 606 -1.48 -28.65 -4.87
C TRP A 606 -1.20 -30.02 -4.26
N SER A 607 -0.24 -30.08 -3.33
CA SER A 607 0.19 -31.31 -2.64
C SER A 607 -0.94 -32.10 -1.96
N ALA A 608 -2.02 -31.42 -1.55
CA ALA A 608 -3.21 -32.05 -0.95
C ALA A 608 -4.06 -32.88 -1.94
N GLN A 609 -3.82 -32.78 -3.25
CA GLN A 609 -4.53 -33.57 -4.25
C GLN A 609 -3.93 -34.98 -4.39
N PRO A 610 -4.72 -35.97 -4.85
CA PRO A 610 -4.27 -37.34 -5.00
C PRO A 610 -2.99 -37.45 -5.83
N GLU A 611 -2.10 -38.34 -5.40
CA GLU A 611 -0.89 -38.70 -6.15
C GLU A 611 -1.24 -39.50 -7.39
N THR A 612 -0.53 -39.21 -8.49
CA THR A 612 -0.70 -39.89 -9.78
C THR A 612 0.67 -40.29 -10.33
N GLU A 613 0.75 -40.66 -11.61
CA GLU A 613 2.01 -40.99 -12.29
C GLU A 613 2.96 -39.79 -12.52
N GLY A 614 2.60 -38.58 -12.06
CA GLY A 614 3.46 -37.41 -12.14
C GLY A 614 3.48 -36.74 -13.52
N PHE A 615 4.65 -36.23 -13.88
CA PHE A 615 4.94 -35.58 -15.15
C PHE A 615 6.12 -36.26 -15.86
N ALA A 616 6.07 -36.30 -17.18
CA ALA A 616 7.18 -36.72 -18.04
C ALA A 616 7.90 -35.49 -18.60
N LEU A 617 9.23 -35.47 -18.47
CA LEU A 617 10.09 -34.52 -19.17
C LEU A 617 10.58 -35.14 -20.47
N ILE A 618 10.26 -34.49 -21.58
CA ILE A 618 10.52 -34.92 -22.95
C ILE A 618 11.55 -33.98 -23.56
N MET A 619 12.57 -34.54 -24.22
CA MET A 619 13.58 -33.78 -24.96
C MET A 619 13.66 -34.32 -26.38
N ASN A 620 13.47 -33.44 -27.37
CA ASN A 620 13.45 -33.77 -28.80
C ASN A 620 12.51 -34.95 -29.11
N GLY A 621 11.30 -34.92 -28.55
CA GLY A 621 10.25 -35.93 -28.78
C GLY A 621 10.40 -37.25 -28.02
N LYS A 622 11.46 -37.44 -27.22
CA LYS A 622 11.66 -38.65 -26.41
C LYS A 622 11.50 -38.35 -24.92
N GLU A 623 10.68 -39.14 -24.22
CA GLU A 623 10.62 -39.11 -22.75
C GLU A 623 11.99 -39.46 -22.17
N LYS A 624 12.49 -38.61 -21.28
CA LYS A 624 13.81 -38.75 -20.66
C LYS A 624 13.73 -39.16 -19.20
N LEU A 625 12.87 -38.51 -18.44
CA LEU A 625 12.66 -38.80 -17.03
C LEU A 625 11.23 -38.48 -16.62
N ARG A 626 10.83 -39.00 -15.46
CA ARG A 626 9.57 -38.68 -14.78
C ARG A 626 9.88 -37.98 -13.47
N PHE A 627 9.02 -37.05 -13.07
CA PHE A 627 9.12 -36.29 -11.83
C PHE A 627 7.72 -35.94 -11.31
N ASP A 628 7.62 -35.53 -10.06
CA ASP A 628 6.37 -35.01 -9.49
C ASP A 628 6.70 -33.89 -8.49
N LEU A 629 5.72 -33.50 -7.67
CA LEU A 629 5.84 -32.44 -6.67
C LEU A 629 7.05 -32.63 -5.75
N ALA A 630 7.68 -31.51 -5.39
CA ALA A 630 8.80 -31.48 -4.46
C ALA A 630 8.78 -30.19 -3.64
N SER A 631 8.87 -30.32 -2.31
CA SER A 631 8.90 -29.18 -1.38
C SER A 631 10.30 -28.82 -0.87
N ARG A 632 11.31 -29.57 -1.32
CA ARG A 632 12.74 -29.43 -0.97
C ARG A 632 13.61 -29.60 -2.21
N LEU A 633 14.88 -29.24 -2.12
CA LEU A 633 15.85 -29.47 -3.19
C LEU A 633 15.81 -30.94 -3.62
N SER A 634 15.46 -31.18 -4.88
CA SER A 634 15.21 -32.51 -5.42
C SER A 634 15.90 -32.70 -6.77
N ARG A 635 16.20 -33.95 -7.12
CA ARG A 635 16.87 -34.34 -8.35
C ARG A 635 16.22 -35.59 -8.94
N TRP A 636 16.02 -35.58 -10.25
CA TRP A 636 15.61 -36.71 -11.05
C TRP A 636 16.60 -36.89 -12.21
N SER A 637 16.93 -38.14 -12.56
CA SER A 637 17.89 -38.44 -13.62
C SER A 637 17.28 -39.41 -14.63
N SER A 638 17.61 -39.23 -15.91
CA SER A 638 17.25 -40.18 -16.96
C SER A 638 18.05 -41.48 -16.84
N LYS A 639 17.44 -42.60 -17.20
CA LYS A 639 18.12 -43.92 -17.16
C LYS A 639 19.34 -44.00 -18.10
N ASP A 640 19.31 -43.25 -19.20
CA ASP A 640 20.38 -43.16 -20.19
C ASP A 640 21.46 -42.14 -19.84
N GLY A 641 21.36 -41.44 -18.69
CA GLY A 641 22.32 -40.40 -18.28
C GLY A 641 22.34 -39.15 -19.18
N SER A 642 21.42 -39.03 -20.13
CA SER A 642 21.36 -37.89 -21.07
C SER A 642 20.82 -36.61 -20.45
N LEU A 643 20.07 -36.69 -19.35
CA LEU A 643 19.42 -35.53 -18.73
C LEU A 643 19.23 -35.73 -17.23
N GLU A 644 19.51 -34.69 -16.45
CA GLU A 644 19.09 -34.56 -15.06
C GLU A 644 18.24 -33.30 -14.87
N LEU A 645 17.25 -33.39 -13.99
CA LEU A 645 16.41 -32.28 -13.57
C LEU A 645 16.67 -32.04 -12.09
N PHE A 646 17.08 -30.83 -11.73
CA PHE A 646 17.04 -30.34 -10.35
C PHE A 646 15.88 -29.37 -10.18
N TYR A 647 15.24 -29.40 -9.02
CA TYR A 647 14.32 -28.35 -8.60
C TYR A 647 14.75 -27.82 -7.25
N LEU A 648 14.99 -26.51 -7.17
CA LEU A 648 15.30 -25.77 -5.95
C LEU A 648 14.11 -24.87 -5.61
N PRO A 649 13.21 -25.31 -4.70
CA PRO A 649 12.16 -24.46 -4.16
C PRO A 649 12.78 -23.30 -3.36
N THR A 650 12.31 -22.08 -3.61
CA THR A 650 12.74 -20.86 -2.92
C THR A 650 11.60 -20.12 -2.22
N TRP A 651 10.37 -20.43 -2.63
CA TRP A 651 9.12 -20.06 -1.98
C TRP A 651 8.24 -21.31 -1.79
N ARG A 652 7.51 -21.36 -0.68
CA ARG A 652 6.60 -22.47 -0.33
C ARG A 652 5.38 -21.97 0.44
N SER A 653 4.22 -22.55 0.15
CA SER A 653 3.02 -22.55 1.00
C SER A 653 2.78 -23.96 1.56
N ASP A 654 1.63 -24.18 2.20
CA ASP A 654 1.21 -25.53 2.63
C ASP A 654 0.95 -26.46 1.42
N LEU A 655 0.63 -25.89 0.26
CA LEU A 655 0.17 -26.63 -0.92
C LEU A 655 1.16 -26.58 -2.09
N ASP A 656 1.94 -25.50 -2.20
CA ASP A 656 2.61 -25.13 -3.44
C ASP A 656 4.06 -24.69 -3.21
N THR A 657 4.86 -24.79 -4.27
CA THR A 657 6.21 -24.26 -4.31
C THR A 657 6.52 -23.49 -5.59
N GLY A 658 7.39 -22.50 -5.45
CA GLY A 658 7.97 -21.72 -6.53
C GLY A 658 9.49 -21.76 -6.42
N GLY A 659 10.19 -21.83 -7.55
CA GLY A 659 11.64 -21.93 -7.52
C GLY A 659 12.31 -22.06 -8.87
N PHE A 660 13.56 -22.52 -8.84
CA PHE A 660 14.40 -22.72 -10.02
C PHE A 660 14.44 -24.18 -10.42
N PHE A 661 14.32 -24.44 -11.71
CA PHE A 661 14.61 -25.73 -12.31
C PHE A 661 15.93 -25.67 -13.08
N PHE A 662 16.71 -26.74 -13.00
CA PHE A 662 17.96 -26.88 -13.73
C PHE A 662 17.96 -28.17 -14.54
N LEU A 663 18.19 -28.05 -15.84
CA LEU A 663 18.39 -29.16 -16.77
C LEU A 663 19.88 -29.34 -16.98
N VAL A 664 20.43 -30.45 -16.51
CA VAL A 664 21.85 -30.80 -16.69
C VAL A 664 21.94 -31.83 -17.81
N LEU A 665 22.54 -31.46 -18.93
CA LEU A 665 22.62 -32.28 -20.14
C LEU A 665 23.88 -33.16 -20.12
N GLY A 666 23.70 -34.46 -20.32
CA GLY A 666 24.77 -35.45 -20.37
C GLY A 666 25.61 -35.37 -21.66
N ASN A 667 26.78 -36.03 -21.65
CA ASN A 667 27.82 -36.01 -22.70
C ASN A 667 27.35 -36.21 -24.13
N GLU A 668 26.29 -36.97 -24.33
CA GLU A 668 25.80 -37.34 -25.66
C GLU A 668 24.88 -36.29 -26.29
N VAL A 669 24.43 -35.29 -25.51
CA VAL A 669 23.63 -34.18 -25.99
C VAL A 669 24.57 -33.10 -26.53
N GLY A 670 24.85 -33.12 -27.84
CA GLY A 670 25.86 -32.25 -28.47
C GLY A 670 25.56 -31.78 -29.90
N GLY A 671 26.11 -30.59 -30.22
CA GLY A 671 26.12 -29.87 -31.51
C GLY A 671 26.07 -28.35 -31.30
N GLU A 672 27.05 -27.58 -31.82
CA GLU A 672 27.01 -26.10 -31.78
C GLU A 672 25.73 -25.56 -32.44
N GLY A 673 25.11 -24.54 -31.86
CA GLY A 673 23.88 -23.92 -32.42
C GLY A 673 22.65 -24.81 -32.44
N ARG A 674 22.68 -25.98 -31.76
CA ARG A 674 21.58 -26.93 -31.75
C ARG A 674 20.41 -26.40 -30.91
N LEU A 675 19.28 -26.22 -31.57
CA LEU A 675 17.99 -25.99 -30.92
C LEU A 675 17.54 -27.29 -30.24
N LEU A 676 17.18 -27.21 -28.96
CA LEU A 676 16.55 -28.30 -28.22
C LEU A 676 15.08 -27.96 -27.99
N ASP A 677 14.21 -28.92 -28.25
CA ASP A 677 12.80 -28.85 -27.89
C ASP A 677 12.57 -29.62 -26.59
N PHE A 678 12.02 -28.94 -25.60
CA PHE A 678 11.62 -29.55 -24.34
C PHE A 678 10.11 -29.49 -24.18
N LYS A 679 9.55 -30.54 -23.59
CA LYS A 679 8.15 -30.56 -23.15
C LYS A 679 8.01 -31.20 -21.79
N VAL A 680 7.09 -30.70 -20.98
CA VAL A 680 6.55 -31.40 -19.82
C VAL A 680 5.15 -31.87 -20.17
N ARG A 681 4.87 -33.15 -19.91
CA ARG A 681 3.58 -33.77 -20.15
C ARG A 681 3.04 -34.38 -18.87
N SER A 682 1.75 -34.15 -18.60
CA SER A 682 1.02 -34.81 -17.54
C SER A 682 0.84 -36.30 -17.83
N LEU A 683 1.21 -37.14 -16.87
CA LEU A 683 0.91 -38.57 -16.86
C LEU A 683 -0.29 -38.90 -15.97
N GLY A 684 -0.77 -37.93 -15.20
CA GLY A 684 -1.88 -38.10 -14.26
C GLY A 684 -3.26 -37.94 -14.89
N GLU A 685 -4.27 -38.42 -14.18
CA GLU A 685 -5.68 -38.22 -14.51
C GLU A 685 -6.49 -38.04 -13.21
N GLY A 686 -7.42 -37.09 -13.19
CA GLY A 686 -8.29 -36.84 -12.04
C GLY A 686 -7.65 -36.14 -10.83
N SER A 687 -6.45 -35.56 -10.95
CA SER A 687 -5.77 -34.84 -9.86
C SER A 687 -5.48 -33.38 -10.21
N GLN A 688 -5.76 -32.44 -9.30
CA GLN A 688 -5.47 -31.02 -9.54
C GLN A 688 -4.01 -30.61 -9.27
N ARG A 689 -3.12 -31.58 -9.02
CA ARG A 689 -1.66 -31.34 -8.97
C ARG A 689 -1.17 -30.71 -10.26
N TRP A 690 -0.22 -29.80 -10.16
CA TRP A 690 0.18 -28.98 -11.30
C TRP A 690 1.68 -28.75 -11.42
N PHE A 691 2.11 -28.51 -12.67
CA PHE A 691 3.42 -27.99 -13.05
C PHE A 691 3.22 -26.69 -13.81
N ALA A 692 4.08 -25.70 -13.56
CA ALA A 692 4.03 -24.43 -14.27
C ALA A 692 5.41 -23.84 -14.53
N ILE A 693 5.52 -23.06 -15.61
CA ILE A 693 6.65 -22.16 -15.88
C ILE A 693 6.19 -20.72 -15.79
N ASP A 694 7.08 -19.83 -15.34
CA ASP A 694 6.81 -18.39 -15.36
C ASP A 694 6.72 -17.91 -16.82
N ALA A 695 5.66 -17.16 -17.17
CA ALA A 695 5.46 -16.67 -18.54
C ALA A 695 6.56 -15.67 -18.94
N ARG A 696 7.08 -14.92 -17.96
CA ARG A 696 8.27 -14.06 -18.10
C ARG A 696 9.45 -14.67 -17.36
N GLN A 697 10.45 -15.11 -18.11
CA GLN A 697 11.65 -15.75 -17.58
C GLN A 697 12.74 -14.71 -17.27
N GLU A 698 12.83 -14.28 -16.02
CA GLU A 698 13.84 -13.31 -15.56
C GLU A 698 15.17 -13.97 -15.13
N VAL A 699 15.33 -15.27 -15.38
CA VAL A 699 16.49 -16.07 -14.93
C VAL A 699 17.85 -15.49 -15.31
N SER A 700 17.97 -14.75 -16.42
CA SER A 700 19.20 -14.03 -16.79
C SER A 700 19.65 -13.05 -15.70
N ARG A 701 18.71 -12.33 -15.07
CA ARG A 701 18.96 -11.39 -13.98
C ARG A 701 19.19 -12.11 -12.64
N LEU A 702 18.54 -13.28 -12.46
CA LEU A 702 18.52 -14.01 -11.20
C LEU A 702 19.70 -14.96 -11.01
N ILE A 703 20.25 -15.56 -12.09
CA ILE A 703 21.38 -16.50 -12.01
C ILE A 703 22.58 -15.90 -11.26
N PRO A 704 23.03 -14.65 -11.53
CA PRO A 704 24.14 -14.05 -10.78
C PRO A 704 23.84 -13.92 -9.28
N ARG A 705 22.62 -13.51 -8.91
CA ARG A 705 22.18 -13.43 -7.51
C ARG A 705 22.14 -14.79 -6.84
N LEU A 706 21.69 -15.82 -7.57
CA LEU A 706 21.62 -17.20 -7.10
C LEU A 706 23.02 -17.79 -6.90
N ILE A 707 23.95 -17.50 -7.81
CA ILE A 707 25.37 -17.85 -7.66
C ILE A 707 25.91 -17.25 -6.38
N GLU A 708 25.68 -15.94 -6.17
CA GLU A 708 26.15 -15.24 -4.98
C GLU A 708 25.57 -15.84 -3.69
N ALA A 709 24.25 -16.00 -3.63
CA ALA A 709 23.55 -16.53 -2.46
C ALA A 709 23.97 -17.97 -2.12
N LEU A 710 24.38 -18.76 -3.12
CA LEU A 710 24.83 -20.14 -2.89
C LEU A 710 26.36 -20.26 -2.76
N LYS A 711 27.12 -19.16 -2.73
CA LYS A 711 28.55 -19.25 -2.39
C LYS A 711 28.69 -19.77 -0.96
N SER A 712 29.52 -20.80 -0.79
CA SER A 712 29.88 -21.25 0.55
C SER A 712 30.60 -20.09 1.24
N PRO A 713 30.27 -19.75 2.51
CA PRO A 713 31.20 -18.94 3.29
C PRO A 713 32.55 -19.67 3.26
N GLY A 714 33.60 -18.93 2.91
CA GLY A 714 34.95 -19.48 2.91
C GLY A 714 35.29 -20.06 4.29
N PRO A 715 36.22 -21.03 4.35
CA PRO A 715 36.68 -21.58 5.62
C PRO A 715 37.19 -20.51 6.59
#